data_AF-A0A6G0X7K8-F1
#
_entry.id   AF-A0A6G0X7K8-F1
#
_cell.length_a   1.000
_cell.length_b   1.000
_cell.length_c   1.000
_cell.angle_alpha   90.00
_cell.angle_beta   90.00
_cell.angle_gamma   90.00
#
_symmetry.space_group_name_H-M   'P 1'
#
loop_
_entity.id
_entity.type
_entity.pdbx_description
1 polymer ?
#
loop_
_entity_poly.entity_id
_entity_poly.type
_entity_poly.pdbx_seq_one_letter_code
_entity_poly.pdbx_strand_id
1 'polypeptide(L)'
;MHTKATKRLKPQFTVAYISKWARVVSNLYASFAIFVTGCIVVVLLTQGMFHTTNVTVLTQDTWTTRYQSCRLSASGFTACDPADVAVTGNAPWTSIGLQLAAEIDLQNATAYVTTCSLISAISDTQSVGKLFLVVGETSFPSCNPVGPQVVTGMAVVDTVGTTDFPDGAFLVSLFSDAKAIQPASVRETNGNMVPVTASGTKTIVTTDGARVPADWNQSNYMTSLNSLNRIFLMRVFVVNHFLDMSSAVKSMQGYSVGKKTGFITTVGVANSHKVDNYFFLFVFQITLCVVTLLMLTNDFTITFEGLRGLLRNKPVLTYDLLASLERRKVLLLALVASFCFSPLYIDVIRFTYHIKGYTYWSVLLIMISLSLTLSWIAILTCIVQWLPVPAAWRNKPICYSAPFFVYFHSIVFVLTEAAQRRGAKSSANFWGYAPSTLRLNFDGTNVISGAFKLDGATPAIYTLMPDIAIIFVLAWFGSITTYKALTGNIVLDTTWTAQNEFLKQLTLPQWVTALDLDKTNTIAIGTKLYCRPSLIVLFGFCTVHEDIKYRLGDDAHLNVSNNASSHIDGVESTSSVALSGIATRGKITTQSHHPGQTSKPPPHEETYYMVISIYGLVATTIPWIRRIYQTKIFGEIYQNKFTQVKSITHINKSLNYVYSRGDCCN
;
A
#
# COMPACT_ATOMS: atom_id res chain seq x y z
N MET A 1 -21.08 21.87 -54.25
CA MET A 1 -21.40 21.32 -52.92
C MET A 1 -21.54 19.81 -53.05
N HIS A 2 -20.48 19.04 -52.76
CA HIS A 2 -20.56 17.57 -52.69
C HIS A 2 -19.97 17.11 -51.34
N THR A 3 -20.87 16.75 -50.44
CA THR A 3 -20.58 16.17 -49.13
C THR A 3 -20.03 14.76 -49.32
N LYS A 4 -18.72 14.57 -49.07
CA LYS A 4 -18.13 13.24 -48.87
C LYS A 4 -18.70 12.65 -47.59
N ALA A 5 -19.63 11.70 -47.72
CA ALA A 5 -20.12 10.91 -46.61
C ALA A 5 -18.98 10.03 -46.06
N THR A 6 -18.37 10.44 -44.95
CA THR A 6 -17.57 9.55 -44.09
C THR A 6 -18.47 8.45 -43.57
N LYS A 7 -18.44 7.27 -44.21
CA LYS A 7 -19.04 6.05 -43.66
C LYS A 7 -18.38 5.75 -42.31
N ARG A 8 -19.09 6.05 -41.21
CA ARG A 8 -18.77 5.47 -39.90
C ARG A 8 -19.04 3.97 -40.00
N LEU A 9 -17.99 3.18 -40.17
CA LEU A 9 -18.05 1.72 -40.05
C LEU A 9 -18.61 1.38 -38.65
N LYS A 10 -19.72 0.65 -38.60
CA LYS A 10 -20.25 0.07 -37.36
C LYS A 10 -19.21 -0.91 -36.79
N PRO A 11 -18.93 -0.91 -35.48
CA PRO A 11 -17.97 -1.82 -34.89
C PRO A 11 -18.48 -3.26 -35.01
N GLN A 12 -17.73 -4.12 -35.70
CA GLN A 12 -17.90 -5.56 -35.58
C GLN A 12 -17.23 -5.99 -34.27
N PHE A 13 -17.99 -6.63 -33.38
CA PHE A 13 -17.51 -7.22 -32.12
C PHE A 13 -16.65 -8.46 -32.40
N THR A 14 -15.49 -8.25 -33.01
CA THR A 14 -14.50 -9.30 -33.23
C THR A 14 -13.70 -9.53 -31.94
N VAL A 15 -13.15 -10.73 -31.77
CA VAL A 15 -12.24 -11.06 -30.65
C VAL A 15 -11.08 -10.07 -30.55
N ALA A 16 -10.57 -9.58 -31.69
CA ALA A 16 -9.55 -8.56 -31.76
C ALA A 16 -10.00 -7.18 -31.22
N TYR A 17 -11.27 -6.82 -31.37
CA TYR A 17 -11.84 -5.60 -30.80
C TYR A 17 -11.99 -5.71 -29.28
N ILE A 18 -12.47 -6.86 -28.78
CA ILE A 18 -12.60 -7.14 -27.35
C ILE A 18 -11.23 -7.17 -26.67
N SER A 19 -10.23 -7.79 -27.30
CA SER A 19 -8.84 -7.81 -26.80
C SER A 19 -8.24 -6.40 -26.64
N LYS A 20 -8.53 -5.48 -27.57
CA LYS A 20 -8.11 -4.07 -27.45
C LYS A 20 -8.73 -3.37 -26.26
N TRP A 21 -10.03 -3.56 -26.02
CA TRP A 21 -10.73 -3.05 -24.84
C TRP A 21 -10.13 -3.63 -23.54
N ALA A 22 -9.92 -4.95 -23.50
CA ALA A 22 -9.35 -5.62 -22.33
C ALA A 22 -7.97 -5.06 -21.95
N ARG A 23 -7.10 -4.77 -22.94
CA ARG A 23 -5.78 -4.17 -22.69
C ARG A 23 -5.88 -2.74 -22.13
N VAL A 24 -6.75 -1.90 -22.69
CA VAL A 24 -6.94 -0.51 -22.19
C VAL A 24 -7.49 -0.53 -20.78
N VAL A 25 -8.52 -1.35 -20.53
CA VAL A 25 -9.13 -1.49 -19.19
C VAL A 25 -8.11 -2.04 -18.20
N SER A 26 -7.29 -3.03 -18.58
CA SER A 26 -6.22 -3.55 -17.71
C SER A 26 -5.20 -2.47 -17.35
N ASN A 27 -4.76 -1.65 -18.31
CA ASN A 27 -3.81 -0.57 -18.03
C ASN A 27 -4.41 0.54 -17.16
N LEU A 28 -5.68 0.89 -17.39
CA LEU A 28 -6.41 1.84 -16.55
C LEU A 28 -6.56 1.29 -15.13
N TYR A 29 -6.91 0.02 -15.00
CA TYR A 29 -7.01 -0.65 -13.71
C TYR A 29 -5.66 -0.69 -12.99
N ALA A 30 -4.58 -1.09 -13.66
CA ALA A 30 -3.24 -1.10 -13.08
C ALA A 30 -2.78 0.30 -12.63
N SER A 31 -3.01 1.32 -13.48
CA SER A 31 -2.67 2.71 -13.15
C SER A 31 -3.51 3.23 -11.98
N PHE A 32 -4.82 2.93 -11.97
CA PHE A 32 -5.73 3.31 -10.90
C PHE A 32 -5.39 2.58 -9.59
N ALA A 33 -5.08 1.28 -9.64
CA ALA A 33 -4.71 0.48 -8.49
C ALA A 33 -3.42 1.01 -7.82
N ILE A 34 -2.43 1.42 -8.62
CA ILE A 34 -1.20 2.02 -8.09
C ILE A 34 -1.48 3.41 -7.50
N PHE A 35 -2.29 4.23 -8.15
CA PHE A 35 -2.70 5.53 -7.63
C PHE A 35 -3.48 5.39 -6.31
N VAL A 36 -4.47 4.50 -6.28
CA VAL A 36 -5.27 4.17 -5.09
C VAL A 36 -4.39 3.65 -3.98
N THR A 37 -3.36 2.85 -4.27
CA THR A 37 -2.36 2.44 -3.27
C THR A 37 -1.65 3.64 -2.66
N GLY A 38 -1.21 4.61 -3.47
CA GLY A 38 -0.60 5.85 -2.97
C GLY A 38 -1.54 6.63 -2.05
N CYS A 39 -2.82 6.72 -2.41
CA CYS A 39 -3.86 7.34 -1.58
C CYS A 39 -4.12 6.55 -0.29
N ILE A 40 -4.17 5.22 -0.35
CA ILE A 40 -4.36 4.33 0.79
C ILE A 40 -3.23 4.55 1.80
N VAL A 41 -1.98 4.64 1.34
CA VAL A 41 -0.85 4.94 2.22
C VAL A 41 -1.10 6.25 2.98
N VAL A 42 -1.50 7.32 2.29
CA VAL A 42 -1.82 8.61 2.95
C VAL A 42 -2.96 8.47 3.95
N VAL A 43 -4.02 7.73 3.62
CA VAL A 43 -5.14 7.47 4.53
C VAL A 43 -4.69 6.65 5.73
N LEU A 44 -3.90 5.60 5.54
CA LEU A 44 -3.39 4.79 6.65
C LEU A 44 -2.52 5.64 7.60
N LEU A 45 -1.74 6.57 7.05
CA LEU A 45 -0.94 7.51 7.83
C LEU A 45 -1.80 8.44 8.69
N THR A 46 -2.89 8.99 8.14
CA THR A 46 -3.82 9.85 8.92
C THR A 46 -4.61 9.06 9.96
N GLN A 47 -4.76 7.75 9.78
CA GLN A 47 -5.51 6.86 10.68
C GLN A 47 -4.69 6.30 11.86
N GLY A 48 -3.46 6.78 12.07
CA GLY A 48 -2.62 6.39 13.20
C GLY A 48 -1.78 5.13 12.98
N MET A 49 -1.48 4.75 11.74
CA MET A 49 -0.79 3.48 11.45
C MET A 49 0.53 3.28 12.23
N PHE A 50 1.29 4.35 12.50
CA PHE A 50 2.52 4.26 13.27
C PHE A 50 2.35 4.45 14.78
N HIS A 51 1.21 4.99 15.19
CA HIS A 51 0.86 5.19 16.59
C HIS A 51 -0.65 5.30 16.74
N THR A 52 -1.26 4.34 17.42
CA THR A 52 -2.67 4.39 17.83
C THR A 52 -2.76 4.17 19.32
N THR A 53 -3.62 4.93 19.97
CA THR A 53 -4.13 4.69 21.33
C THR A 53 -5.66 4.65 21.28
N ASN A 54 -6.25 3.66 21.95
CA ASN A 54 -7.69 3.45 22.07
C ASN A 54 -8.01 2.87 23.45
N VAL A 55 -9.05 3.37 24.12
CA VAL A 55 -9.46 2.85 25.43
C VAL A 55 -10.66 1.93 25.26
N THR A 56 -10.58 0.73 25.83
CA THR A 56 -11.69 -0.22 25.87
C THR A 56 -12.19 -0.32 27.29
N VAL A 57 -13.46 0.00 27.49
CA VAL A 57 -14.14 -0.10 28.79
C VAL A 57 -14.42 -1.58 29.07
N LEU A 58 -14.04 -2.07 30.24
CA LEU A 58 -14.46 -3.38 30.74
C LEU A 58 -15.66 -3.16 31.65
N THR A 59 -16.85 -3.26 31.10
CA THR A 59 -18.10 -3.09 31.84
C THR A 59 -18.37 -4.32 32.72
N GLN A 60 -18.94 -4.09 33.90
CA GLN A 60 -19.16 -5.12 34.92
C GLN A 60 -20.22 -6.18 34.53
N ASP A 61 -21.02 -5.92 33.50
CA ASP A 61 -21.97 -6.88 32.92
C ASP A 61 -21.26 -8.10 32.28
N THR A 62 -20.00 -7.93 31.89
CA THR A 62 -19.17 -9.00 31.33
C THR A 62 -18.38 -9.79 32.39
N TRP A 63 -18.44 -9.36 33.66
CA TRP A 63 -17.67 -9.99 34.74
C TRP A 63 -18.42 -11.19 35.32
N THR A 64 -17.66 -12.22 35.65
CA THR A 64 -18.19 -13.45 36.25
C THR A 64 -17.72 -13.56 37.69
N THR A 65 -18.65 -13.82 38.61
CA THR A 65 -18.33 -14.12 40.01
C THR A 65 -17.66 -15.49 40.09
N ARG A 66 -16.48 -15.54 40.72
CA ARG A 66 -15.76 -16.77 40.98
C ARG A 66 -15.99 -17.24 42.40
N TYR A 67 -15.58 -16.41 43.36
CA TYR A 67 -15.64 -16.75 44.78
C TYR A 67 -16.05 -15.54 45.61
N GLN A 68 -16.76 -15.81 46.71
CA GLN A 68 -17.20 -14.84 47.72
C GLN A 68 -16.76 -15.35 49.09
N SER A 69 -15.46 -15.55 49.25
CA SER A 69 -14.86 -16.22 50.41
C SER A 69 -13.94 -15.29 51.19
N CYS A 70 -13.30 -14.34 50.51
CA CYS A 70 -12.18 -13.60 51.03
C CYS A 70 -12.60 -12.49 52.01
N ARG A 71 -12.02 -12.50 53.20
CA ARG A 71 -12.12 -11.42 54.20
C ARG A 71 -10.81 -10.69 54.33
N LEU A 72 -10.87 -9.37 54.30
CA LEU A 72 -9.72 -8.47 54.37
C LEU A 72 -9.72 -7.73 55.71
N SER A 73 -8.58 -7.74 56.39
CA SER A 73 -8.34 -6.96 57.61
C SER A 73 -7.12 -6.05 57.42
N ALA A 74 -6.75 -5.27 58.45
CA ALA A 74 -5.55 -4.44 58.41
C ALA A 74 -4.24 -5.25 58.19
N SER A 75 -4.22 -6.55 58.51
CA SER A 75 -3.07 -7.44 58.28
C SER A 75 -3.13 -8.22 56.95
N GLY A 76 -4.05 -7.88 56.06
CA GLY A 76 -4.27 -8.58 54.79
C GLY A 76 -5.43 -9.58 54.83
N PHE A 77 -5.40 -10.59 53.95
CA PHE A 77 -6.44 -11.61 53.88
C PHE A 77 -6.43 -12.51 55.12
N THR A 78 -7.56 -12.64 55.80
CA THR A 78 -7.70 -13.44 57.03
C THR A 78 -8.39 -14.78 56.80
N ALA A 79 -9.25 -14.85 55.78
CA ALA A 79 -9.90 -16.07 55.32
C ALA A 79 -10.09 -15.93 53.81
N CYS A 80 -9.79 -16.97 53.03
CA CYS A 80 -10.03 -17.06 51.59
C CYS A 80 -10.20 -18.53 51.22
N ASP A 81 -10.92 -18.80 50.14
CA ASP A 81 -11.01 -20.13 49.55
C ASP A 81 -9.64 -20.55 48.99
N PRO A 82 -9.20 -21.81 49.16
CA PRO A 82 -7.96 -22.28 48.55
C PRO A 82 -7.90 -22.07 47.03
N ALA A 83 -9.05 -22.08 46.35
CA ALA A 83 -9.14 -21.81 44.92
C ALA A 83 -8.84 -20.35 44.56
N ASP A 84 -9.18 -19.38 45.41
CA ASP A 84 -8.75 -17.98 45.27
C ASP A 84 -7.23 -17.87 45.35
N VAL A 85 -6.63 -18.51 46.36
CA VAL A 85 -5.18 -18.51 46.59
C VAL A 85 -4.45 -19.16 45.41
N ALA A 86 -5.02 -20.22 44.82
CA ALA A 86 -4.44 -20.94 43.70
C ALA A 86 -4.25 -20.06 42.44
N VAL A 87 -5.03 -18.98 42.29
CA VAL A 87 -4.96 -18.09 41.11
C VAL A 87 -3.57 -17.50 40.88
N THR A 88 -2.89 -17.12 41.95
CA THR A 88 -1.54 -16.53 41.90
C THR A 88 -0.49 -17.32 42.68
N GLY A 89 -0.92 -18.27 43.53
CA GLY A 89 -0.08 -18.96 44.49
C GLY A 89 -0.05 -18.28 45.86
N ASN A 90 0.42 -19.00 46.88
CA ASN A 90 0.30 -18.56 48.27
C ASN A 90 1.04 -17.25 48.57
N ALA A 91 2.34 -17.16 48.27
CA ALA A 91 3.14 -15.98 48.61
C ALA A 91 2.69 -14.70 47.86
N PRO A 92 2.39 -14.75 46.55
CA PRO A 92 1.82 -13.61 45.85
C PRO A 92 0.44 -13.22 46.39
N TRP A 93 -0.45 -14.18 46.64
CA TRP A 93 -1.80 -13.92 47.15
C TRP A 93 -1.80 -13.21 48.50
N THR A 94 -0.98 -13.68 49.44
CA THR A 94 -0.80 -13.02 50.75
C THR A 94 -0.33 -11.58 50.57
N SER A 95 0.60 -11.34 49.65
CA SER A 95 1.18 -10.02 49.40
C SER A 95 0.20 -9.07 48.71
N ILE A 96 -0.65 -9.59 47.81
CA ILE A 96 -1.78 -8.85 47.22
C ILE A 96 -2.75 -8.42 48.32
N GLY A 97 -3.07 -9.32 49.27
CA GLY A 97 -3.92 -9.00 50.41
C GLY A 97 -3.33 -7.91 51.32
N LEU A 98 -2.04 -8.01 51.62
CA LEU A 98 -1.32 -6.98 52.39
C LEU A 98 -1.32 -5.62 51.67
N GLN A 99 -1.16 -5.62 50.34
CA GLN A 99 -1.24 -4.38 49.56
C GLN A 99 -2.66 -3.80 49.57
N LEU A 100 -3.68 -4.64 49.39
CA LEU A 100 -5.08 -4.23 49.39
C LEU A 100 -5.47 -3.62 50.75
N ALA A 101 -5.05 -4.25 51.84
CA ALA A 101 -5.28 -3.78 53.21
C ALA A 101 -4.62 -2.42 53.49
N ALA A 102 -3.36 -2.26 53.08
CA ALA A 102 -2.61 -1.02 53.28
C ALA A 102 -3.24 0.16 52.52
N GLU A 103 -3.80 -0.08 51.35
CA GLU A 103 -4.34 0.97 50.48
C GLU A 103 -5.77 1.38 50.80
N ILE A 104 -6.62 0.43 51.24
CA ILE A 104 -8.03 0.69 51.55
C ILE A 104 -8.21 1.39 52.92
N ASP A 105 -7.20 1.33 53.80
CA ASP A 105 -7.22 1.90 55.16
C ASP A 105 -8.45 1.46 55.97
N LEU A 106 -8.50 0.18 56.33
CA LEU A 106 -9.66 -0.43 56.98
C LEU A 106 -9.90 -0.02 58.44
N GLN A 107 -9.04 0.78 59.09
CA GLN A 107 -9.19 1.27 60.48
C GLN A 107 -9.78 0.23 61.47
N ASN A 108 -9.24 -1.00 61.47
CA ASN A 108 -9.67 -2.17 62.27
C ASN A 108 -11.01 -2.83 61.90
N ALA A 109 -11.67 -2.41 60.82
CA ALA A 109 -12.82 -3.11 60.24
C ALA A 109 -12.39 -4.32 59.41
N THR A 110 -13.31 -5.27 59.25
CA THR A 110 -13.17 -6.37 58.28
C THR A 110 -13.98 -6.03 57.03
N ALA A 111 -13.36 -6.11 55.86
CA ALA A 111 -14.03 -5.95 54.58
C ALA A 111 -14.24 -7.30 53.88
N TYR A 112 -15.22 -7.34 52.99
CA TYR A 112 -15.62 -8.50 52.20
C TYR A 112 -15.12 -8.32 50.77
N VAL A 113 -14.36 -9.28 50.28
CA VAL A 113 -13.76 -9.24 48.95
C VAL A 113 -14.40 -10.30 48.08
N THR A 114 -14.97 -9.86 46.96
CA THR A 114 -15.47 -10.75 45.92
C THR A 114 -14.43 -10.87 44.82
N THR A 115 -14.13 -12.11 44.45
CA THR A 115 -13.24 -12.44 43.35
C THR A 115 -14.05 -12.57 42.07
N CYS A 116 -13.73 -11.73 41.10
CA CYS A 116 -14.36 -11.70 39.78
C CYS A 116 -13.34 -12.03 38.70
N SER A 117 -13.82 -12.55 37.58
CA SER A 117 -12.98 -12.79 36.41
C SER A 117 -13.63 -12.32 35.12
N LEU A 118 -12.79 -11.90 34.18
CA LEU A 118 -13.14 -11.78 32.78
C LEU A 118 -12.24 -12.76 32.02
N ILE A 119 -12.81 -13.83 31.47
CA ILE A 119 -12.07 -14.83 30.71
C ILE A 119 -12.69 -14.95 29.33
N SER A 120 -11.85 -14.87 28.30
CA SER A 120 -12.24 -15.05 26.91
C SER A 120 -11.41 -16.17 26.29
N ALA A 121 -12.08 -17.10 25.63
CA ALA A 121 -11.40 -18.13 24.86
C ALA A 121 -10.73 -17.51 23.62
N ILE A 122 -9.44 -17.80 23.43
CA ILE A 122 -8.68 -17.41 22.25
C ILE A 122 -8.64 -18.57 21.24
N SER A 123 -8.48 -19.79 21.73
CA SER A 123 -8.52 -21.00 20.92
C SER A 123 -9.09 -22.14 21.73
N ASP A 124 -9.28 -23.30 21.11
CA ASP A 124 -9.75 -24.52 21.78
C ASP A 124 -8.86 -24.91 22.99
N THR A 125 -7.61 -24.44 23.03
CA THR A 125 -6.62 -24.80 24.06
C THR A 125 -6.06 -23.61 24.83
N GLN A 126 -6.47 -22.37 24.53
CA GLN A 126 -5.94 -21.17 25.18
C GLN A 126 -7.03 -20.15 25.48
N SER A 127 -6.94 -19.54 26.66
CA SER A 127 -7.79 -18.44 27.10
C SER A 127 -6.94 -17.27 27.60
N VAL A 128 -7.48 -16.05 27.48
CA VAL A 128 -6.94 -14.84 28.11
C VAL A 128 -7.91 -14.37 29.17
N GLY A 129 -7.39 -13.79 30.23
CA GLY A 129 -8.25 -13.27 31.27
C GLY A 129 -7.56 -12.36 32.27
N LYS A 130 -8.39 -11.78 33.12
CA LYS A 130 -8.03 -10.85 34.19
C LYS A 130 -8.74 -11.23 35.47
N LEU A 131 -8.08 -11.00 36.60
CA LEU A 131 -8.67 -11.12 37.92
C LEU A 131 -9.09 -9.74 38.43
N PHE A 132 -10.28 -9.62 38.99
CA PHE A 132 -10.73 -8.42 39.70
C PHE A 132 -11.10 -8.77 41.13
N LEU A 133 -10.77 -7.88 42.05
CA LEU A 133 -11.14 -7.96 43.45
C LEU A 133 -12.00 -6.75 43.77
N VAL A 134 -13.26 -6.97 44.12
CA VAL A 134 -14.21 -5.89 44.48
C VAL A 134 -14.42 -5.93 45.98
N VAL A 135 -14.21 -4.80 46.66
CA VAL A 135 -14.19 -4.73 48.13
C VAL A 135 -15.38 -3.97 48.66
N GLY A 136 -16.17 -4.63 49.52
CA GLY A 136 -17.31 -4.08 50.22
C GLY A 136 -17.11 -4.09 51.72
N GLU A 137 -17.79 -3.18 52.42
CA GLU A 137 -17.64 -3.02 53.87
C GLU A 137 -18.55 -3.96 54.68
N THR A 138 -19.79 -4.16 54.22
CA THR A 138 -20.82 -4.89 54.98
C THR A 138 -21.15 -6.27 54.42
N SER A 139 -20.94 -6.49 53.13
CA SER A 139 -21.21 -7.75 52.44
C SER A 139 -20.33 -7.90 51.20
N PHE A 140 -20.27 -9.13 50.68
CA PHE A 140 -19.58 -9.44 49.42
C PHE A 140 -20.21 -8.68 48.25
N PRO A 141 -19.46 -7.80 47.56
CA PRO A 141 -19.97 -7.12 46.38
C PRO A 141 -20.33 -8.09 45.24
N SER A 142 -21.15 -7.63 44.28
CA SER A 142 -21.47 -8.42 43.08
C SER A 142 -20.48 -8.06 41.99
N CYS A 143 -20.00 -9.05 41.23
CA CYS A 143 -19.17 -8.79 40.06
C CYS A 143 -19.96 -8.09 38.95
N ASN A 144 -21.25 -8.42 38.85
CA ASN A 144 -22.21 -7.85 37.92
C ASN A 144 -23.41 -7.31 38.72
N PRO A 145 -23.33 -6.08 39.26
CA PRO A 145 -24.41 -5.50 40.05
C PRO A 145 -25.58 -5.09 39.15
N VAL A 146 -26.78 -5.06 39.75
CA VAL A 146 -27.97 -4.40 39.17
C VAL A 146 -28.24 -3.15 39.99
N GLY A 147 -28.16 -1.98 39.38
CA GLY A 147 -28.18 -0.68 40.05
C GLY A 147 -26.83 -0.28 40.69
N PRO A 148 -26.82 0.81 41.48
CA PRO A 148 -25.61 1.27 42.17
C PRO A 148 -25.21 0.32 43.31
N GLN A 149 -23.95 -0.06 43.34
CA GLN A 149 -23.34 -0.83 44.42
C GLN A 149 -22.20 -0.03 45.07
N VAL A 150 -22.28 0.14 46.38
CA VAL A 150 -21.25 0.85 47.15
C VAL A 150 -20.03 -0.07 47.37
N VAL A 151 -18.84 0.46 47.07
CA VAL A 151 -17.55 -0.23 47.27
C VAL A 151 -16.55 0.67 48.00
N THR A 152 -15.63 0.05 48.72
CA THR A 152 -14.53 0.75 49.42
C THR A 152 -13.23 0.70 48.61
N GLY A 153 -13.14 -0.23 47.66
CA GLY A 153 -12.02 -0.35 46.75
C GLY A 153 -12.26 -1.37 45.65
N MET A 154 -11.41 -1.33 44.64
CA MET A 154 -11.42 -2.26 43.52
C MET A 154 -9.98 -2.48 43.06
N ALA A 155 -9.60 -3.73 42.82
CA ALA A 155 -8.28 -4.06 42.28
C ALA A 155 -8.39 -4.93 41.04
N VAL A 156 -7.43 -4.77 40.13
CA VAL A 156 -7.19 -5.63 38.99
C VAL A 156 -5.85 -6.29 39.20
N VAL A 157 -5.81 -7.62 39.11
CA VAL A 157 -4.58 -8.39 39.15
C VAL A 157 -4.36 -8.99 37.77
N ASP A 158 -3.26 -8.58 37.16
CA ASP A 158 -2.74 -9.14 35.91
C ASP A 158 -1.34 -9.71 36.14
N THR A 159 -0.79 -10.37 35.13
CA THR A 159 0.65 -10.65 35.07
C THR A 159 1.36 -9.55 34.26
N VAL A 160 2.65 -9.35 34.48
CA VAL A 160 3.49 -8.35 33.80
C VAL A 160 4.86 -8.94 33.52
N GLY A 161 5.41 -8.67 32.34
CA GLY A 161 6.80 -8.99 31.99
C GLY A 161 7.58 -7.70 31.73
N THR A 162 8.70 -7.52 32.43
CA THR A 162 9.61 -6.38 32.23
C THR A 162 11.05 -6.86 32.11
N THR A 163 11.99 -5.96 31.85
CA THR A 163 13.42 -6.29 31.88
C THR A 163 13.89 -6.74 33.25
N ASP A 164 13.28 -6.21 34.31
CA ASP A 164 13.62 -6.55 35.70
C ASP A 164 12.92 -7.84 36.16
N PHE A 165 11.80 -8.19 35.51
CA PHE A 165 11.01 -9.40 35.77
C PHE A 165 10.81 -10.22 34.48
N PRO A 166 11.88 -10.84 33.94
CA PRO A 166 11.82 -11.55 32.65
C PRO A 166 10.95 -12.82 32.70
N ASP A 167 10.91 -13.50 33.85
CA ASP A 167 10.05 -14.68 34.08
C ASP A 167 8.59 -14.30 34.43
N GLY A 168 8.31 -12.99 34.49
CA GLY A 168 7.00 -12.45 34.82
C GLY A 168 6.80 -12.25 36.33
N ALA A 169 5.94 -11.28 36.65
CA ALA A 169 5.45 -10.99 37.99
C ALA A 169 3.94 -10.68 37.92
N PHE A 170 3.27 -10.50 39.05
CA PHE A 170 1.90 -10.01 39.11
C PHE A 170 1.90 -8.49 39.20
N LEU A 171 0.95 -7.83 38.53
CA LEU A 171 0.73 -6.39 38.61
C LEU A 171 -0.65 -6.14 39.21
N VAL A 172 -0.66 -5.58 40.41
CA VAL A 172 -1.87 -5.16 41.11
C VAL A 172 -2.10 -3.70 40.80
N SER A 173 -3.23 -3.38 40.16
CA SER A 173 -3.71 -2.02 39.95
C SER A 173 -4.91 -1.79 40.85
N LEU A 174 -4.84 -0.83 41.77
CA LEU A 174 -5.79 -0.68 42.85
C LEU A 174 -6.38 0.72 42.90
N PHE A 175 -7.71 0.78 42.98
CA PHE A 175 -8.49 1.94 43.33
C PHE A 175 -8.93 1.83 44.79
N SER A 176 -8.66 2.88 45.57
CA SER A 176 -9.06 3.00 46.97
C SER A 176 -9.91 4.25 47.13
N ASP A 177 -11.10 4.07 47.70
CA ASP A 177 -12.03 5.16 48.01
C ASP A 177 -11.60 5.94 49.27
N ALA A 178 -10.57 5.48 50.00
CA ALA A 178 -9.95 6.24 51.08
C ALA A 178 -9.04 7.38 50.57
N LYS A 179 -8.62 7.35 49.30
CA LYS A 179 -7.76 8.37 48.70
C LYS A 179 -8.58 9.41 47.93
N ALA A 180 -8.11 10.66 47.95
CA ALA A 180 -8.68 11.72 47.11
C ALA A 180 -8.52 11.37 45.62
N ILE A 181 -9.56 11.61 44.83
CA ILE A 181 -9.56 11.38 43.38
C ILE A 181 -8.65 12.41 42.71
N GLN A 182 -7.77 11.94 41.83
CA GLN A 182 -6.92 12.79 40.99
C GLN A 182 -7.37 12.62 39.53
N PRO A 183 -8.19 13.53 39.00
CA PRO A 183 -8.68 13.44 37.63
C PRO A 183 -7.52 13.46 36.63
N ALA A 184 -7.55 12.53 35.69
CA ALA A 184 -6.63 12.44 34.58
C ALA A 184 -7.40 12.07 33.30
N SER A 185 -6.73 12.04 32.16
CA SER A 185 -7.37 11.60 30.92
C SER A 185 -6.37 10.93 29.99
N VAL A 186 -6.86 9.93 29.26
CA VAL A 186 -6.13 9.27 28.19
C VAL A 186 -6.62 9.84 26.86
N ARG A 187 -5.70 10.34 26.05
CA ARG A 187 -6.01 10.85 24.72
C ARG A 187 -6.03 9.70 23.71
N GLU A 188 -7.18 9.47 23.10
CA GLU A 188 -7.32 8.55 21.98
C GLU A 188 -6.82 9.16 20.66
N THR A 189 -6.56 8.30 19.68
CA THR A 189 -6.06 8.70 18.35
C THR A 189 -7.04 9.60 17.60
N ASN A 190 -8.34 9.43 17.83
CA ASN A 190 -9.41 10.26 17.27
C ASN A 190 -9.47 11.67 17.91
N GLY A 191 -8.66 11.95 18.95
CA GLY A 191 -8.65 13.20 19.70
C GLY A 191 -9.57 13.21 20.92
N ASN A 192 -10.38 12.17 21.13
CA ASN A 192 -11.25 12.05 22.30
C ASN A 192 -10.40 11.90 23.57
N MET A 193 -10.86 12.55 24.64
CA MET A 193 -10.25 12.44 25.96
C MET A 193 -11.13 11.53 26.80
N VAL A 194 -10.60 10.37 27.19
CA VAL A 194 -11.32 9.43 28.06
C VAL A 194 -10.94 9.74 29.51
N PRO A 195 -11.92 10.08 30.38
CA PRO A 195 -11.64 10.44 31.76
C PRO A 195 -11.21 9.21 32.57
N VAL A 196 -10.08 9.33 33.25
CA VAL A 196 -9.51 8.29 34.11
C VAL A 196 -9.09 8.91 35.44
N THR A 197 -8.73 8.09 36.42
CA THR A 197 -8.10 8.59 37.66
C THR A 197 -6.63 8.17 37.75
N ALA A 198 -5.78 9.13 38.11
CA ALA A 198 -4.38 8.89 38.48
C ALA A 198 -4.22 8.54 39.97
N SER A 199 -5.31 8.53 40.77
CA SER A 199 -5.28 8.14 42.18
C SER A 199 -5.05 6.64 42.40
N GLY A 200 -5.15 5.83 41.34
CA GLY A 200 -4.91 4.40 41.38
C GLY A 200 -3.45 4.08 41.69
N THR A 201 -3.21 3.15 42.61
CA THR A 201 -1.87 2.69 42.97
C THR A 201 -1.54 1.42 42.18
N LYS A 202 -0.31 1.32 41.67
CA LYS A 202 0.20 0.12 41.00
C LYS A 202 1.35 -0.48 41.77
N THR A 203 1.34 -1.80 41.92
CA THR A 203 2.36 -2.54 42.66
C THR A 203 2.65 -3.83 41.93
N ILE A 204 3.93 -4.08 41.64
CA ILE A 204 4.41 -5.36 41.13
C ILE A 204 4.63 -6.28 42.32
N VAL A 205 4.04 -7.48 42.26
CA VAL A 205 4.19 -8.54 43.24
C VAL A 205 4.89 -9.70 42.56
N THR A 206 6.10 -10.01 43.01
CA THR A 206 6.89 -11.12 42.47
C THR A 206 6.31 -12.48 42.89
N THR A 207 6.75 -13.55 42.25
CA THR A 207 6.26 -14.92 42.52
C THR A 207 6.61 -15.42 43.93
N ASP A 208 7.62 -14.83 44.58
CA ASP A 208 8.00 -15.05 45.98
C ASP A 208 7.31 -14.09 46.97
N GLY A 209 6.50 -13.14 46.48
CA GLY A 209 5.71 -12.21 47.29
C GLY A 209 6.37 -10.87 47.61
N ALA A 210 7.55 -10.56 47.08
CA ALA A 210 8.12 -9.22 47.22
C ALA A 210 7.24 -8.18 46.50
N ARG A 211 7.09 -6.99 47.12
CA ARG A 211 6.26 -5.89 46.61
C ARG A 211 7.14 -4.75 46.15
N VAL A 212 6.99 -4.33 44.91
CA VAL A 212 7.71 -3.22 44.30
C VAL A 212 6.69 -2.20 43.79
N PRO A 213 6.75 -0.93 44.24
CA PRO A 213 5.87 0.11 43.73
C PRO A 213 6.14 0.35 42.25
N ALA A 214 5.08 0.61 41.48
CA ALA A 214 5.18 0.89 40.05
C ALA A 214 4.44 2.19 39.71
N ASP A 215 4.85 2.82 38.61
CA ASP A 215 4.19 4.03 38.13
C ASP A 215 2.71 3.76 37.79
N TRP A 216 1.85 4.76 37.96
CA TRP A 216 0.41 4.65 37.67
C TRP A 216 0.14 4.28 36.20
N ASN A 217 1.07 4.60 35.28
CA ASN A 217 1.01 4.28 33.86
C ASN A 217 1.79 3.00 33.47
N GLN A 218 2.25 2.21 34.45
CA GLN A 218 2.92 0.93 34.21
C GLN A 218 2.09 0.03 33.29
N SER A 219 2.73 -0.44 32.22
CA SER A 219 2.11 -1.35 31.24
C SER A 219 1.95 -2.74 31.83
N ASN A 220 0.75 -3.30 31.64
CA ASN A 220 0.37 -4.65 32.03
C ASN A 220 0.84 -5.66 30.98
N TYR A 221 0.53 -5.38 29.70
CA TYR A 221 0.91 -6.23 28.56
C TYR A 221 1.93 -5.46 27.75
N MET A 222 3.07 -6.09 27.49
CA MET A 222 4.09 -5.54 26.61
C MET A 222 4.62 -6.63 25.69
N THR A 223 4.60 -6.38 24.39
CA THR A 223 5.23 -7.24 23.41
C THR A 223 5.72 -6.42 22.21
N SER A 224 6.46 -7.06 21.33
CA SER A 224 6.98 -6.44 20.12
C SER A 224 6.79 -7.33 18.90
N LEU A 225 6.64 -6.74 17.72
CA LEU A 225 6.55 -7.46 16.45
C LEU A 225 7.64 -6.98 15.50
N ASN A 226 8.43 -7.94 15.02
CA ASN A 226 9.50 -7.71 14.06
C ASN A 226 9.03 -8.11 12.64
N SER A 227 8.12 -7.32 12.07
CA SER A 227 7.50 -7.61 10.78
C SER A 227 8.38 -7.19 9.58
N LEU A 228 9.33 -6.27 9.78
CA LEU A 228 10.27 -5.81 8.76
C LEU A 228 11.71 -6.08 9.18
N ASN A 229 12.18 -5.36 10.19
CA ASN A 229 13.51 -5.50 10.78
C ASN A 229 13.52 -4.87 12.18
N ARG A 230 14.64 -5.04 12.90
CA ARG A 230 14.80 -4.52 14.27
C ARG A 230 14.80 -2.99 14.38
N ILE A 231 15.02 -2.25 13.28
CA ILE A 231 15.01 -0.78 13.26
C ILE A 231 13.57 -0.26 13.35
N PHE A 232 12.63 -0.99 12.73
CA PHE A 232 11.21 -0.63 12.63
C PHE A 232 10.33 -1.59 13.43
N LEU A 233 10.68 -1.80 14.69
CA LEU A 233 9.95 -2.68 15.58
C LEU A 233 8.60 -2.05 15.97
N MET A 234 7.51 -2.80 15.82
CA MET A 234 6.22 -2.39 16.37
C MET A 234 6.14 -2.84 17.83
N ARG A 235 6.00 -1.89 18.76
CA ARG A 235 5.79 -2.18 20.17
C ARG A 235 4.33 -1.99 20.52
N VAL A 236 3.80 -2.92 21.29
CA VAL A 236 2.41 -2.89 21.75
C VAL A 236 2.42 -2.84 23.27
N PHE A 237 1.62 -1.93 23.81
CA PHE A 237 1.49 -1.69 25.23
C PHE A 237 0.02 -1.64 25.60
N VAL A 238 -0.31 -2.29 26.71
CA VAL A 238 -1.65 -2.27 27.28
C VAL A 238 -1.55 -1.86 28.73
N VAL A 239 -2.29 -0.81 29.09
CA VAL A 239 -2.28 -0.24 30.44
C VAL A 239 -3.69 -0.29 31.01
N ASN A 240 -3.86 -0.89 32.19
CA ASN A 240 -5.13 -0.80 32.91
C ASN A 240 -5.23 0.55 33.62
N HIS A 241 -6.41 1.16 33.54
CA HIS A 241 -6.79 2.38 34.25
C HIS A 241 -8.16 2.21 34.92
N PHE A 242 -8.42 3.00 35.95
CA PHE A 242 -9.77 3.16 36.49
C PHE A 242 -10.43 4.33 35.79
N LEU A 243 -11.56 4.07 35.15
CA LEU A 243 -12.30 5.07 34.36
C LEU A 243 -13.33 5.77 35.24
N ASP A 244 -13.62 7.03 34.90
CA ASP A 244 -14.79 7.74 35.40
C ASP A 244 -15.99 7.44 34.50
N MET A 245 -16.99 6.75 35.05
CA MET A 245 -18.17 6.33 34.31
C MET A 245 -19.40 7.23 34.59
N SER A 246 -19.22 8.38 35.24
CA SER A 246 -20.31 9.27 35.65
C SER A 246 -21.21 9.70 34.49
N SER A 247 -20.65 9.90 33.30
CA SER A 247 -21.41 10.28 32.10
C SER A 247 -22.17 9.11 31.45
N ALA A 248 -21.80 7.86 31.75
CA ALA A 248 -22.32 6.65 31.10
C ALA A 248 -23.32 5.87 31.98
N VAL A 249 -23.62 6.36 33.19
CA VAL A 249 -24.51 5.71 34.18
C VAL A 249 -25.85 5.30 33.60
N LYS A 250 -26.47 6.15 32.78
CA LYS A 250 -27.81 5.91 32.21
C LYS A 250 -27.89 4.69 31.28
N SER A 251 -26.76 4.29 30.69
CA SER A 251 -26.68 3.14 29.78
C SER A 251 -26.24 1.85 30.47
N MET A 252 -25.92 1.88 31.76
CA MET A 252 -25.43 0.71 32.50
C MET A 252 -26.56 0.08 33.33
N GLN A 253 -26.61 -1.26 33.38
CA GLN A 253 -27.58 -1.98 34.22
C GLN A 253 -27.26 -1.86 35.72
N GLY A 254 -25.96 -1.76 36.06
CA GLY A 254 -25.46 -1.49 37.40
C GLY A 254 -23.99 -1.10 37.36
N TYR A 255 -23.49 -0.57 38.47
CA TYR A 255 -22.14 -0.01 38.55
C TYR A 255 -21.66 0.08 40.00
N SER A 256 -20.33 0.09 40.17
CA SER A 256 -19.68 0.31 41.46
C SER A 256 -19.44 1.80 41.72
N VAL A 257 -19.74 2.25 42.94
CA VAL A 257 -19.55 3.63 43.38
C VAL A 257 -18.80 3.69 44.71
N GLY A 258 -17.78 4.55 44.78
CA GLY A 258 -17.04 4.80 46.02
C GLY A 258 -17.93 5.38 47.12
N LYS A 259 -17.86 4.83 48.33
CA LYS A 259 -18.67 5.27 49.49
C LYS A 259 -18.41 6.73 49.90
N LYS A 260 -17.14 7.11 50.00
CA LYS A 260 -16.64 8.42 50.48
C LYS A 260 -16.55 9.41 49.33
N THR A 261 -15.99 9.01 48.20
CA THR A 261 -15.74 9.92 47.07
C THR A 261 -16.93 10.07 46.14
N GLY A 262 -17.88 9.14 46.15
CA GLY A 262 -18.96 9.08 45.16
C GLY A 262 -18.48 8.75 43.75
N PHE A 263 -17.21 8.37 43.57
CA PHE A 263 -16.61 8.14 42.27
C PHE A 263 -17.17 6.86 41.64
N ILE A 264 -17.80 7.00 40.48
CA ILE A 264 -18.38 5.87 39.73
C ILE A 264 -17.30 5.30 38.82
N THR A 265 -16.85 4.09 39.11
CA THR A 265 -15.67 3.53 38.45
C THR A 265 -15.87 2.15 37.87
N THR A 266 -15.16 1.89 36.79
CA THR A 266 -14.89 0.56 36.26
C THR A 266 -13.46 0.51 35.72
N VAL A 267 -13.03 -0.66 35.29
CA VAL A 267 -11.71 -0.86 34.71
C VAL A 267 -11.76 -0.56 33.21
N GLY A 268 -10.79 0.20 32.74
CA GLY A 268 -10.53 0.46 31.33
C GLY A 268 -9.16 -0.04 30.93
N VAL A 269 -9.04 -0.40 29.66
CA VAL A 269 -7.79 -0.89 29.07
C VAL A 269 -7.38 0.07 27.97
N ALA A 270 -6.31 0.83 28.20
CA ALA A 270 -5.68 1.66 27.18
C ALA A 270 -4.76 0.79 26.33
N ASN A 271 -5.22 0.49 25.12
CA ASN A 271 -4.48 -0.25 24.11
C ASN A 271 -3.70 0.73 23.25
N SER A 272 -2.39 0.57 23.19
CA SER A 272 -1.55 1.43 22.36
C SER A 272 -0.49 0.65 21.61
N HIS A 273 -0.12 1.15 20.44
CA HIS A 273 1.05 0.66 19.72
C HIS A 273 1.88 1.83 19.21
N LYS A 274 3.18 1.57 19.02
CA LYS A 274 4.13 2.52 18.46
C LYS A 274 5.13 1.79 17.58
N VAL A 275 5.41 2.33 16.41
CA VAL A 275 6.49 1.84 15.53
C VAL A 275 7.77 2.64 15.80
N ASP A 276 8.85 1.93 16.11
CA ASP A 276 10.17 2.55 16.30
C ASP A 276 10.66 3.18 14.98
N ASN A 277 11.31 4.35 15.06
CA ASN A 277 11.89 5.05 13.90
C ASN A 277 10.91 5.31 12.73
N TYR A 278 9.59 5.39 13.01
CA TYR A 278 8.56 5.50 11.98
C TYR A 278 8.70 6.72 11.05
N PHE A 279 9.34 7.80 11.51
CA PHE A 279 9.54 9.00 10.70
C PHE A 279 10.38 8.71 9.44
N PHE A 280 11.40 7.85 9.53
CA PHE A 280 12.20 7.46 8.36
C PHE A 280 11.36 6.67 7.35
N LEU A 281 10.52 5.76 7.83
CA LEU A 281 9.58 5.02 6.98
C LEU A 281 8.60 5.96 6.27
N PHE A 282 8.05 6.92 7.02
CA PHE A 282 7.13 7.91 6.51
C PHE A 282 7.73 8.73 5.36
N VAL A 283 8.91 9.31 5.57
CA VAL A 283 9.60 10.11 4.54
C VAL A 283 9.94 9.23 3.33
N PHE A 284 10.51 8.06 3.57
CA PHE A 284 10.90 7.14 2.49
C PHE A 284 9.71 6.73 1.63
N GLN A 285 8.57 6.44 2.24
CA GLN A 285 7.36 6.04 1.53
C GLN A 285 6.73 7.18 0.74
N ILE A 286 6.76 8.42 1.26
CA ILE A 286 6.34 9.61 0.50
C ILE A 286 7.24 9.79 -0.72
N THR A 287 8.57 9.70 -0.54
CA THR A 287 9.53 9.81 -1.65
C THR A 287 9.27 8.74 -2.72
N LEU A 288 9.09 7.48 -2.32
CA LEU A 288 8.78 6.38 -3.25
C LEU A 288 7.44 6.57 -3.96
N CYS A 289 6.42 7.05 -3.27
CA CYS A 289 5.12 7.33 -3.85
C CYS A 289 5.25 8.41 -4.94
N VAL A 290 5.94 9.52 -4.65
CA VAL A 290 6.19 10.60 -5.62
C VAL A 290 7.00 10.09 -6.81
N VAL A 291 8.09 9.36 -6.58
CA VAL A 291 8.92 8.79 -7.67
C VAL A 291 8.09 7.86 -8.54
N THR A 292 7.33 6.94 -7.94
CA THR A 292 6.48 5.98 -8.67
C THR A 292 5.41 6.71 -9.51
N LEU A 293 4.74 7.72 -8.96
CA LEU A 293 3.74 8.52 -9.67
C LEU A 293 4.36 9.29 -10.84
N LEU A 294 5.52 9.90 -10.66
CA LEU A 294 6.25 10.59 -11.73
C LEU A 294 6.60 9.63 -12.87
N MET A 295 7.07 8.42 -12.55
CA MET A 295 7.42 7.41 -13.55
C MET A 295 6.19 6.91 -14.32
N LEU A 296 5.03 6.78 -13.66
CA LEU A 296 3.76 6.35 -14.25
C LEU A 296 3.03 7.42 -15.07
N THR A 297 3.36 8.69 -14.89
CA THR A 297 2.69 9.80 -15.61
C THR A 297 2.80 9.64 -17.13
N ASN A 298 3.92 9.11 -17.61
CA ASN A 298 4.14 8.81 -19.03
C ASN A 298 3.18 7.71 -19.54
N ASP A 299 2.91 6.70 -18.71
CA ASP A 299 2.01 5.59 -19.03
C ASP A 299 0.55 6.02 -19.06
N PHE A 300 0.17 6.91 -18.13
CA PHE A 300 -1.14 7.52 -18.11
C PHE A 300 -1.41 8.28 -19.40
N THR A 301 -0.42 9.05 -19.88
CA THR A 301 -0.52 9.81 -21.14
C THR A 301 -0.77 8.90 -22.34
N ILE A 302 0.00 7.81 -22.46
CA ILE A 302 -0.15 6.86 -23.58
C ILE A 302 -1.49 6.11 -23.49
N THR A 303 -1.88 5.68 -22.28
CA THR A 303 -3.13 4.94 -22.04
C THR A 303 -4.34 5.82 -22.36
N PHE A 304 -4.31 7.11 -22.01
CA PHE A 304 -5.38 8.06 -22.32
C PHE A 304 -5.49 8.34 -23.82
N GLU A 305 -4.38 8.51 -24.53
CA GLU A 305 -4.38 8.61 -26.00
C GLU A 305 -4.89 7.32 -26.66
N GLY A 306 -4.61 6.16 -26.05
CA GLY A 306 -5.19 4.87 -26.41
C GLY A 306 -6.72 4.88 -26.28
N LEU A 307 -7.23 5.22 -25.10
CA LEU A 307 -8.68 5.31 -24.83
C LEU A 307 -9.38 6.30 -25.78
N ARG A 308 -8.79 7.47 -26.01
CA ARG A 308 -9.30 8.49 -26.94
C ARG A 308 -9.35 7.96 -28.37
N GLY A 309 -8.33 7.23 -28.81
CA GLY A 309 -8.32 6.56 -30.10
C GLY A 309 -9.45 5.55 -30.25
N LEU A 310 -9.67 4.76 -29.20
CA LEU A 310 -10.66 3.69 -29.15
C LEU A 310 -12.10 4.24 -29.18
N LEU A 311 -12.39 5.27 -28.37
CA LEU A 311 -13.67 5.99 -28.36
C LEU A 311 -13.97 6.67 -29.71
N ARG A 312 -12.93 7.04 -30.47
CA ARG A 312 -13.05 7.66 -31.80
C ARG A 312 -13.03 6.63 -32.94
N ASN A 313 -13.03 5.33 -32.65
CA ASN A 313 -12.87 4.25 -33.64
C ASN A 313 -11.65 4.43 -34.57
N LYS A 314 -10.59 5.05 -34.06
CA LYS A 314 -9.30 5.18 -34.76
C LYS A 314 -8.42 3.99 -34.39
N PRO A 315 -7.42 3.61 -35.22
CA PRO A 315 -6.42 2.63 -34.81
C PRO A 315 -5.78 3.06 -33.49
N VAL A 316 -5.59 2.12 -32.57
CA VAL A 316 -5.20 2.39 -31.18
C VAL A 316 -3.89 1.73 -30.88
N LEU A 317 -2.99 2.48 -30.25
CA LEU A 317 -1.79 1.94 -29.66
C LEU A 317 -2.14 1.44 -28.26
N THR A 318 -2.24 0.12 -28.10
CA THR A 318 -2.41 -0.51 -26.79
C THR A 318 -1.21 -1.43 -26.55
N TYR A 319 -0.62 -1.32 -25.37
CA TYR A 319 0.42 -2.22 -24.88
C TYR A 319 -0.01 -2.72 -23.50
N ASP A 320 0.60 -3.78 -23.01
CA ASP A 320 0.31 -4.30 -21.67
C ASP A 320 1.32 -3.71 -20.67
N LEU A 321 0.83 -2.88 -19.74
CA LEU A 321 1.67 -2.21 -18.75
C LEU A 321 2.41 -3.22 -17.87
N LEU A 322 1.76 -4.29 -17.43
CA LEU A 322 2.35 -5.29 -16.55
C LEU A 322 3.41 -6.12 -17.27
N ALA A 323 3.18 -6.47 -18.54
CA ALA A 323 4.20 -7.12 -19.37
C ALA A 323 5.39 -6.17 -19.63
N SER A 324 5.15 -4.87 -19.79
CA SER A 324 6.23 -3.88 -20.01
C SER A 324 7.18 -3.71 -18.81
N LEU A 325 6.75 -4.11 -17.60
CA LEU A 325 7.58 -4.03 -16.39
C LEU A 325 8.87 -4.86 -16.51
N GLU A 326 8.88 -5.90 -17.35
CA GLU A 326 10.08 -6.67 -17.67
C GLU A 326 11.22 -5.81 -18.24
N ARG A 327 10.88 -4.75 -18.99
CA ARG A 327 11.86 -3.80 -19.55
C ARG A 327 12.02 -2.56 -18.70
N ARG A 328 11.01 -2.22 -17.91
CA ARG A 328 10.95 -1.01 -17.09
C ARG A 328 11.38 -1.29 -15.66
N LYS A 329 12.60 -1.81 -15.51
CA LYS A 329 13.19 -2.30 -14.26
C LYS A 329 13.17 -1.27 -13.13
N VAL A 330 13.43 0.00 -13.42
CA VAL A 330 13.43 1.06 -12.39
C VAL A 330 12.02 1.30 -11.85
N LEU A 331 11.00 1.32 -12.73
CA LEU A 331 9.60 1.41 -12.31
C LEU A 331 9.19 0.17 -11.50
N LEU A 332 9.59 -1.02 -11.94
CA LEU A 332 9.31 -2.27 -11.24
C LEU A 332 9.91 -2.27 -9.82
N LEU A 333 11.18 -1.86 -9.67
CA LEU A 333 11.83 -1.76 -8.37
C LEU A 333 11.18 -0.70 -7.47
N ALA A 334 10.78 0.46 -8.03
CA ALA A 334 10.06 1.49 -7.29
C ALA A 334 8.68 1.00 -6.79
N LEU A 335 7.96 0.24 -7.62
CA LEU A 335 6.70 -0.39 -7.24
C LEU A 335 6.91 -1.40 -6.12
N VAL A 336 7.86 -2.33 -6.26
CA VAL A 336 8.19 -3.30 -5.20
C VAL A 336 8.52 -2.59 -3.90
N ALA A 337 9.40 -1.59 -3.94
CA ALA A 337 9.81 -0.83 -2.77
C ALA A 337 8.63 -0.12 -2.09
N SER A 338 7.62 0.31 -2.85
CA SER A 338 6.41 0.96 -2.32
C SER A 338 5.54 0.00 -1.50
N PHE A 339 5.58 -1.31 -1.80
CA PHE A 339 4.80 -2.34 -1.11
C PHE A 339 5.60 -3.12 -0.05
N CYS A 340 6.92 -2.93 0.04
CA CYS A 340 7.77 -3.63 1.01
C CYS A 340 7.34 -3.44 2.48
N PHE A 341 6.61 -2.37 2.80
CA PHE A 341 6.14 -2.07 4.16
C PHE A 341 4.83 -2.78 4.56
N SER A 342 4.17 -3.43 3.60
CA SER A 342 2.89 -4.09 3.84
C SER A 342 2.88 -5.14 4.98
N PRO A 343 3.97 -5.90 5.26
CA PRO A 343 4.01 -6.80 6.42
C PRO A 343 3.88 -6.09 7.78
N LEU A 344 4.43 -4.88 7.92
CA LEU A 344 4.24 -4.09 9.15
C LEU A 344 2.79 -3.63 9.30
N TYR A 345 2.20 -3.16 8.21
CA TYR A 345 0.84 -2.61 8.24
C TYR A 345 -0.19 -3.66 8.57
N ILE A 346 0.00 -4.90 8.11
CA ILE A 346 -0.94 -5.97 8.42
C ILE A 346 -0.91 -6.34 9.90
N ASP A 347 0.24 -6.26 10.58
CA ASP A 347 0.32 -6.45 12.03
C ASP A 347 -0.34 -5.29 12.80
N VAL A 348 -0.21 -4.05 12.31
CA VAL A 348 -0.94 -2.90 12.88
C VAL A 348 -2.45 -3.08 12.76
N ILE A 349 -2.95 -3.48 11.58
CA ILE A 349 -4.39 -3.71 11.39
C ILE A 349 -4.86 -4.96 12.12
N ARG A 350 -4.03 -6.00 12.28
CA ARG A 350 -4.33 -7.16 13.13
C ARG A 350 -4.62 -6.74 14.57
N PHE A 351 -3.78 -5.87 15.13
CA PHE A 351 -3.95 -5.32 16.47
C PHE A 351 -5.17 -4.40 16.58
N THR A 352 -5.45 -3.60 15.54
CA THR A 352 -6.55 -2.62 15.52
C THR A 352 -7.80 -3.11 14.78
N TYR A 353 -7.93 -4.41 14.55
CA TYR A 353 -8.95 -5.00 13.68
C TYR A 353 -10.36 -4.76 14.20
N HIS A 354 -10.56 -4.76 15.52
CA HIS A 354 -11.87 -4.47 16.13
C HIS A 354 -12.35 -3.04 15.85
N ILE A 355 -11.44 -2.11 15.56
CA ILE A 355 -11.74 -0.71 15.26
C ILE A 355 -11.87 -0.50 13.75
N LYS A 356 -10.88 -1.00 12.99
CA LYS A 356 -10.75 -0.72 11.55
C LYS A 356 -11.52 -1.72 10.68
N GLY A 357 -11.67 -2.95 11.14
CA GLY A 357 -12.45 -3.99 10.48
C GLY A 357 -11.82 -4.57 9.21
N TYR A 358 -12.65 -5.34 8.49
CA TYR A 358 -12.23 -6.16 7.35
C TYR A 358 -11.76 -5.36 6.12
N THR A 359 -12.28 -4.14 5.91
CA THR A 359 -11.96 -3.34 4.71
C THR A 359 -10.47 -3.00 4.64
N TYR A 360 -9.88 -2.56 5.75
CA TYR A 360 -8.44 -2.25 5.78
C TYR A 360 -7.59 -3.52 5.72
N TRP A 361 -8.07 -4.61 6.32
CA TRP A 361 -7.41 -5.92 6.26
C TRP A 361 -7.27 -6.40 4.80
N SER A 362 -8.36 -6.41 4.03
CA SER A 362 -8.35 -6.88 2.64
C SER A 362 -7.47 -6.04 1.72
N VAL A 363 -7.47 -4.72 1.90
CA VAL A 363 -6.58 -3.81 1.16
C VAL A 363 -5.10 -4.13 1.41
N LEU A 364 -4.72 -4.43 2.66
CA LEU A 364 -3.35 -4.80 2.98
C LEU A 364 -2.96 -6.18 2.44
N LEU A 365 -3.90 -7.14 2.40
CA LEU A 365 -3.67 -8.42 1.72
C LEU A 365 -3.38 -8.24 0.22
N ILE A 366 -4.09 -7.31 -0.45
CA ILE A 366 -3.77 -6.94 -1.83
C ILE A 366 -2.36 -6.35 -1.93
N MET A 367 -1.97 -5.45 -1.01
CA MET A 367 -0.62 -4.88 -1.01
C MET A 367 0.49 -5.94 -0.84
N ILE A 368 0.29 -6.91 0.06
CA ILE A 368 1.22 -8.05 0.24
C ILE A 368 1.30 -8.89 -1.03
N SER A 369 0.14 -9.20 -1.62
CA SER A 369 0.06 -9.93 -2.89
C SER A 369 0.81 -9.22 -4.03
N LEU A 370 0.59 -7.91 -4.18
CA LEU A 370 1.27 -7.09 -5.18
C LEU A 370 2.78 -7.04 -4.91
N SER A 371 3.20 -6.89 -3.65
CA SER A 371 4.61 -6.93 -3.26
C SER A 371 5.28 -8.22 -3.74
N LEU A 372 4.68 -9.37 -3.46
CA LEU A 372 5.25 -10.68 -3.79
C LEU A 372 5.24 -10.97 -5.29
N THR A 373 4.14 -10.72 -5.97
CA THR A 373 4.03 -10.96 -7.42
C THR A 373 4.95 -10.04 -8.22
N LEU A 374 5.05 -8.76 -7.87
CA LEU A 374 5.99 -7.83 -8.49
C LEU A 374 7.44 -8.16 -8.15
N SER A 375 7.72 -8.59 -6.91
CA SER A 375 9.06 -9.05 -6.52
C SER A 375 9.49 -10.27 -7.33
N TRP A 376 8.57 -11.20 -7.61
CA TRP A 376 8.85 -12.34 -8.48
C TRP A 376 9.19 -11.91 -9.91
N ILE A 377 8.41 -10.99 -10.48
CA ILE A 377 8.72 -10.41 -11.79
C ILE A 377 10.09 -9.71 -11.76
N ALA A 378 10.43 -9.00 -10.67
CA ALA A 378 11.74 -8.37 -10.52
C ALA A 378 12.87 -9.40 -10.48
N ILE A 379 12.71 -10.52 -9.76
CA ILE A 379 13.68 -11.62 -9.72
C ILE A 379 13.84 -12.22 -11.13
N LEU A 380 12.75 -12.53 -11.81
CA LEU A 380 12.79 -13.11 -13.16
C LEU A 380 13.51 -12.20 -14.16
N THR A 381 13.35 -10.89 -14.04
CA THR A 381 13.79 -9.91 -15.05
C THR A 381 15.17 -9.32 -14.75
N CYS A 382 15.51 -9.17 -13.46
CA CYS A 382 16.78 -8.60 -13.00
C CYS A 382 17.83 -9.65 -12.63
N ILE A 383 17.43 -10.87 -12.27
CA ILE A 383 18.37 -11.93 -11.84
C ILE A 383 18.37 -13.06 -12.87
N VAL A 384 17.21 -13.67 -13.14
CA VAL A 384 17.16 -14.89 -13.97
C VAL A 384 17.60 -14.62 -15.42
N GLN A 385 17.30 -13.45 -15.99
CA GLN A 385 17.76 -13.10 -17.34
C GLN A 385 19.29 -13.03 -17.49
N TRP A 386 20.04 -12.87 -16.41
CA TRP A 386 21.51 -12.79 -16.45
C TRP A 386 22.20 -14.15 -16.31
N LEU A 387 21.45 -15.21 -16.02
CA LEU A 387 22.00 -16.55 -15.91
C LEU A 387 22.40 -17.08 -17.30
N PRO A 388 23.58 -17.72 -17.44
CA PRO A 388 24.04 -18.23 -18.73
C PRO A 388 23.09 -19.29 -19.27
N VAL A 389 22.71 -19.15 -20.55
CA VAL A 389 21.71 -20.00 -21.18
C VAL A 389 22.40 -21.09 -22.02
N PRO A 390 22.06 -22.38 -21.80
CA PRO A 390 22.55 -23.48 -22.63
C PRO A 390 22.24 -23.26 -24.11
N ALA A 391 23.12 -23.70 -25.02
CA ALA A 391 22.96 -23.48 -26.46
C ALA A 391 21.60 -23.99 -27.00
N ALA A 392 21.09 -25.11 -26.47
CA ALA A 392 19.80 -25.68 -26.84
C ALA A 392 18.58 -24.80 -26.51
N TRP A 393 18.72 -23.90 -25.53
CA TRP A 393 17.65 -23.04 -25.00
C TRP A 393 17.77 -21.58 -25.45
N ARG A 394 18.84 -21.23 -26.20
CA ARG A 394 18.99 -19.86 -26.73
C ARG A 394 17.80 -19.49 -27.60
N ASN A 395 17.32 -18.27 -27.43
CA ASN A 395 16.17 -17.72 -28.15
C ASN A 395 14.83 -18.43 -27.93
N LYS A 396 14.72 -19.26 -26.87
CA LYS A 396 13.52 -20.05 -26.53
C LYS A 396 12.97 -19.74 -25.13
N PRO A 397 12.61 -18.48 -24.80
CA PRO A 397 12.06 -18.16 -23.49
C PRO A 397 10.68 -18.80 -23.28
N ILE A 398 10.38 -19.15 -22.03
CA ILE A 398 9.05 -19.58 -21.57
C ILE A 398 8.16 -18.34 -21.44
N CYS A 399 6.95 -18.41 -21.96
CA CYS A 399 6.01 -17.31 -21.88
C CYS A 399 5.00 -17.49 -20.74
N TYR A 400 4.63 -16.37 -20.12
CA TYR A 400 3.59 -16.31 -19.11
C TYR A 400 2.76 -15.03 -19.24
N SER A 401 1.53 -15.05 -18.74
CA SER A 401 0.68 -13.86 -18.70
C SER A 401 0.88 -13.08 -17.40
N ALA A 402 1.63 -11.97 -17.44
CA ALA A 402 1.85 -11.11 -16.27
C ALA A 402 0.54 -10.56 -15.64
N PRO A 403 -0.46 -10.08 -16.42
CA PRO A 403 -1.74 -9.65 -15.83
C PRO A 403 -2.48 -10.78 -15.14
N PHE A 404 -2.54 -11.97 -15.75
CA PHE A 404 -3.19 -13.11 -15.13
C PHE A 404 -2.50 -13.45 -13.81
N PHE A 405 -1.17 -13.55 -13.80
CA PHE A 405 -0.41 -13.85 -12.60
C PHE A 405 -0.71 -12.89 -11.44
N VAL A 406 -0.60 -11.58 -11.69
CA VAL A 406 -0.78 -10.55 -10.64
C VAL A 406 -2.23 -10.49 -10.16
N TYR A 407 -3.21 -10.48 -11.07
CA TYR A 407 -4.61 -10.32 -10.70
C TYR A 407 -5.20 -11.59 -10.10
N PHE A 408 -4.91 -12.76 -10.68
CA PHE A 408 -5.40 -14.03 -10.15
C PHE A 408 -4.87 -14.27 -8.74
N HIS A 409 -3.57 -14.07 -8.52
CA HIS A 409 -2.99 -14.18 -7.18
C HIS A 409 -3.68 -13.25 -6.18
N SER A 410 -3.81 -11.96 -6.53
CA SER A 410 -4.39 -10.96 -5.62
C SER A 410 -5.84 -11.24 -5.27
N ILE A 411 -6.66 -11.61 -6.26
CA ILE A 411 -8.09 -11.88 -6.04
C ILE A 411 -8.28 -13.17 -5.26
N VAL A 412 -7.64 -14.26 -5.68
CA VAL A 412 -7.79 -15.57 -5.04
C VAL A 412 -7.29 -15.53 -3.60
N PHE A 413 -6.17 -14.84 -3.34
CA PHE A 413 -5.65 -14.66 -1.98
C PHE A 413 -6.66 -13.96 -1.08
N VAL A 414 -7.20 -12.81 -1.49
CA VAL A 414 -8.20 -12.08 -0.69
C VAL A 414 -9.46 -12.92 -0.49
N LEU A 415 -9.94 -13.64 -1.50
CA LEU A 415 -11.14 -14.47 -1.40
C LEU A 415 -10.95 -15.66 -0.45
N THR A 416 -9.80 -16.33 -0.51
CA THR A 416 -9.46 -17.42 0.42
C THR A 416 -9.41 -16.91 1.86
N GLU A 417 -8.74 -15.78 2.09
CA GLU A 417 -8.64 -15.15 3.40
C GLU A 417 -10.01 -14.69 3.95
N ALA A 418 -10.87 -14.19 3.06
CA ALA A 418 -12.25 -13.83 3.38
C ALA A 418 -13.06 -15.05 3.83
N ALA A 419 -12.98 -16.14 3.05
CA ALA A 419 -13.69 -17.38 3.32
C ALA A 419 -13.26 -18.01 4.65
N GLN A 420 -11.97 -17.92 5.00
CA GLN A 420 -11.44 -18.40 6.27
C GLN A 420 -11.69 -17.45 7.46
N ARG A 421 -12.24 -16.24 7.22
CA ARG A 421 -12.37 -15.16 8.22
C ARG A 421 -11.06 -14.89 8.97
N ARG A 422 -9.93 -14.98 8.26
CA ARG A 422 -8.59 -14.99 8.87
C ARG A 422 -8.30 -13.73 9.68
N GLY A 423 -8.74 -12.55 9.22
CA GLY A 423 -8.52 -11.28 9.93
C GLY A 423 -9.08 -11.29 11.35
N ALA A 424 -10.35 -11.67 11.52
CA ALA A 424 -10.99 -11.76 12.84
C ALA A 424 -10.29 -12.79 13.74
N LYS A 425 -9.98 -13.98 13.19
CA LYS A 425 -9.26 -15.04 13.92
C LYS A 425 -7.86 -14.59 14.35
N SER A 426 -7.13 -13.92 13.45
CA SER A 426 -5.76 -13.45 13.70
C SER A 426 -5.71 -12.31 14.72
N SER A 427 -6.76 -11.49 14.79
CA SER A 427 -6.91 -10.43 15.80
C SER A 427 -7.30 -11.00 17.16
N ALA A 428 -8.32 -11.86 17.22
CA ALA A 428 -8.71 -12.55 18.45
C ALA A 428 -7.53 -13.33 19.06
N ASN A 429 -6.70 -13.93 18.20
CA ASN A 429 -5.57 -14.73 18.61
C ASN A 429 -4.30 -13.94 18.88
N PHE A 430 -4.30 -12.62 18.70
CA PHE A 430 -3.10 -11.77 18.76
C PHE A 430 -2.19 -12.10 19.96
N TRP A 431 -2.76 -12.16 21.16
CA TRP A 431 -2.03 -12.45 22.41
C TRP A 431 -1.56 -13.90 22.55
N GLY A 432 -2.16 -14.85 21.83
CA GLY A 432 -1.69 -16.25 21.79
C GLY A 432 -0.43 -16.45 20.96
N TYR A 433 -0.05 -15.47 20.14
CA TYR A 433 1.19 -15.52 19.33
C TYR A 433 2.42 -14.97 20.04
N ALA A 434 2.25 -14.46 21.26
CA ALA A 434 3.35 -14.09 22.14
C ALA A 434 3.53 -15.20 23.19
N PRO A 435 4.74 -15.74 23.40
CA PRO A 435 4.98 -16.73 24.45
C PRO A 435 4.76 -16.09 25.83
N SER A 436 3.77 -16.58 26.59
CA SER A 436 3.52 -16.14 27.97
C SER A 436 4.54 -16.75 28.94
N THR A 437 5.06 -15.95 29.87
CA THR A 437 6.02 -16.39 30.91
C THR A 437 5.33 -16.73 32.23
N LEU A 438 4.30 -15.97 32.61
CA LEU A 438 3.51 -16.20 33.82
C LEU A 438 2.00 -16.11 33.51
N ARG A 439 1.23 -17.03 34.10
CA ARG A 439 -0.21 -17.21 33.87
C ARG A 439 -0.98 -17.16 35.18
N LEU A 440 -2.28 -16.87 35.09
CA LEU A 440 -3.23 -16.98 36.21
C LEU A 440 -3.86 -18.36 36.19
N ASN A 441 -4.06 -18.99 37.36
CA ASN A 441 -4.62 -20.34 37.45
C ASN A 441 -6.06 -20.31 38.01
N PHE A 442 -7.05 -20.31 37.12
CA PHE A 442 -8.45 -20.40 37.54
C PHE A 442 -8.91 -21.85 37.50
N ASP A 443 -9.29 -22.41 38.65
CA ASP A 443 -9.86 -23.76 38.75
C ASP A 443 -8.97 -24.86 38.09
N GLY A 444 -7.65 -24.76 38.23
CA GLY A 444 -6.70 -25.68 37.59
C GLY A 444 -6.39 -25.38 36.12
N THR A 445 -7.02 -24.36 35.54
CA THR A 445 -6.82 -23.93 34.15
C THR A 445 -5.92 -22.70 34.08
N ASN A 446 -4.81 -22.82 33.35
CA ASN A 446 -3.86 -21.73 33.15
C ASN A 446 -4.31 -20.75 32.06
N VAL A 447 -4.58 -19.52 32.46
CA VAL A 447 -5.10 -18.44 31.62
C VAL A 447 -4.00 -17.41 31.35
N ILE A 448 -3.85 -17.00 30.09
CA ILE A 448 -2.88 -16.00 29.66
C ILE A 448 -3.30 -14.62 30.21
N SER A 449 -2.34 -13.88 30.77
CA SER A 449 -2.51 -12.47 31.16
C SER A 449 -1.33 -11.65 30.60
N GLY A 450 -0.86 -10.57 31.23
CA GLY A 450 0.05 -9.59 30.65
C GLY A 450 1.55 -9.95 30.59
N ALA A 451 1.99 -11.05 31.22
CA ALA A 451 3.39 -11.48 31.20
C ALA A 451 3.74 -12.29 29.94
N PHE A 452 4.53 -11.68 29.06
CA PHE A 452 5.06 -12.27 27.84
C PHE A 452 6.58 -12.15 27.77
N LYS A 453 7.20 -13.05 27.00
CA LYS A 453 8.61 -12.94 26.64
C LYS A 453 8.86 -11.67 25.84
N LEU A 454 9.97 -11.02 26.14
CA LEU A 454 10.41 -9.80 25.47
C LEU A 454 10.96 -10.05 24.04
N ASP A 455 11.15 -11.32 23.65
CA ASP A 455 11.60 -11.73 22.31
C ASP A 455 10.60 -11.41 21.18
N GLY A 456 9.36 -11.06 21.55
CA GLY A 456 8.31 -10.61 20.65
C GLY A 456 7.28 -11.67 20.28
N ALA A 457 6.23 -11.23 19.58
CA ALA A 457 5.14 -12.05 19.08
C ALA A 457 5.35 -12.40 17.60
N THR A 458 4.79 -13.53 17.15
CA THR A 458 4.87 -13.95 15.76
C THR A 458 4.17 -12.95 14.82
N PRO A 459 4.90 -12.36 13.85
CA PRO A 459 4.32 -11.50 12.82
C PRO A 459 3.27 -12.20 11.95
N ALA A 460 2.26 -11.45 11.49
CA ALA A 460 1.16 -11.99 10.69
C ALA A 460 1.62 -12.59 9.36
N ILE A 461 2.71 -12.10 8.79
CA ILE A 461 3.23 -12.63 7.51
C ILE A 461 3.56 -14.12 7.60
N TYR A 462 4.04 -14.61 8.75
CA TYR A 462 4.34 -16.03 8.94
C TYR A 462 3.09 -16.89 9.05
N THR A 463 1.99 -16.34 9.57
CA THR A 463 0.72 -17.06 9.67
C THR A 463 -0.04 -17.09 8.34
N LEU A 464 0.25 -16.15 7.44
CA LEU A 464 -0.34 -16.04 6.09
C LEU A 464 0.51 -16.74 5.02
N MET A 465 1.80 -16.96 5.27
CA MET A 465 2.76 -17.51 4.30
C MET A 465 2.30 -18.82 3.62
N PRO A 466 1.70 -19.80 4.31
CA PRO A 466 1.28 -21.04 3.66
C PRO A 466 0.23 -20.81 2.56
N ASP A 467 -0.81 -20.02 2.87
CA ASP A 467 -1.89 -19.71 1.94
C ASP A 467 -1.36 -18.89 0.76
N ILE A 468 -0.50 -17.91 1.03
CA ILE A 468 0.19 -17.11 0.02
C ILE A 468 1.00 -18.00 -0.92
N ALA A 469 1.84 -18.90 -0.39
CA ALA A 469 2.75 -19.73 -1.18
C ALA A 469 1.98 -20.68 -2.12
N ILE A 470 0.92 -21.31 -1.63
CA ILE A 470 0.08 -22.21 -2.45
C ILE A 470 -0.56 -21.43 -3.59
N ILE A 471 -1.19 -20.29 -3.29
CA ILE A 471 -1.90 -19.48 -4.30
C ILE A 471 -0.91 -18.88 -5.29
N PHE A 472 0.30 -18.52 -4.84
CA PHE A 472 1.39 -18.04 -5.69
C PHE A 472 1.81 -19.08 -6.73
N VAL A 473 2.03 -20.33 -6.31
CA VAL A 473 2.39 -21.42 -7.21
C VAL A 473 1.27 -21.68 -8.22
N LEU A 474 0.01 -21.72 -7.76
CA LEU A 474 -1.16 -21.88 -8.63
C LEU A 474 -1.29 -20.74 -9.65
N ALA A 475 -1.11 -19.50 -9.21
CA ALA A 475 -1.14 -18.32 -10.09
C ALA A 475 -0.02 -18.37 -11.12
N TRP A 476 1.18 -18.80 -10.73
CA TRP A 476 2.33 -18.93 -11.62
C TRP A 476 2.06 -19.95 -12.74
N PHE A 477 1.67 -21.17 -12.39
CA PHE A 477 1.33 -22.18 -13.40
C PHE A 477 0.10 -21.78 -14.22
N GLY A 478 -0.91 -21.19 -13.59
CA GLY A 478 -2.09 -20.64 -14.25
C GLY A 478 -1.75 -19.56 -15.28
N SER A 479 -0.71 -18.75 -15.04
CA SER A 479 -0.27 -17.72 -15.98
C SER A 479 0.38 -18.30 -17.24
N ILE A 480 1.08 -19.42 -17.12
CA ILE A 480 1.71 -20.15 -18.24
C ILE A 480 0.64 -20.87 -19.07
N THR A 481 -0.28 -21.58 -18.41
CA THR A 481 -1.37 -22.30 -19.09
C THR A 481 -2.33 -21.35 -19.79
N THR A 482 -2.63 -20.20 -19.18
CA THR A 482 -3.43 -19.14 -19.79
C THR A 482 -2.73 -18.57 -21.03
N TYR A 483 -1.41 -18.32 -20.96
CA TYR A 483 -0.65 -17.87 -22.11
C TYR A 483 -0.71 -18.88 -23.27
N LYS A 484 -0.53 -20.17 -22.96
CA LYS A 484 -0.69 -21.27 -23.93
C LYS A 484 -2.08 -21.27 -24.58
N ALA A 485 -3.14 -21.09 -23.79
CA ALA A 485 -4.50 -21.06 -24.30
C ALA A 485 -4.77 -19.88 -25.24
N LEU A 486 -4.14 -18.72 -24.99
CA LEU A 486 -4.33 -17.50 -25.78
C LEU A 486 -3.49 -17.46 -27.07
N THR A 487 -2.29 -18.05 -27.06
CA THR A 487 -1.32 -17.92 -28.17
C THR A 487 -0.94 -19.25 -28.83
N GLY A 488 -1.33 -20.38 -28.24
CA GLY A 488 -1.04 -21.73 -28.74
C GLY A 488 0.32 -22.30 -28.31
N ASN A 489 1.27 -21.47 -27.85
CA ASN A 489 2.65 -21.88 -27.54
C ASN A 489 3.03 -21.55 -26.09
N ILE A 490 3.81 -22.42 -25.45
CA ILE A 490 4.43 -22.15 -24.13
C ILE A 490 5.83 -21.54 -24.30
N VAL A 491 6.56 -22.00 -25.32
CA VAL A 491 7.93 -21.57 -25.61
C VAL A 491 7.90 -20.77 -26.90
N LEU A 492 8.50 -19.59 -26.88
CA LEU A 492 8.47 -18.66 -28.00
C LEU A 492 9.78 -18.71 -28.79
N ASP A 493 9.68 -18.70 -30.12
CA ASP A 493 10.83 -18.62 -31.01
C ASP A 493 11.19 -17.15 -31.29
N THR A 494 12.22 -16.65 -30.61
CA THR A 494 12.70 -15.26 -30.76
C THR A 494 13.75 -15.10 -31.86
N THR A 495 14.07 -16.13 -32.66
CA THR A 495 15.14 -16.04 -33.69
C THR A 495 14.93 -14.92 -34.71
N TRP A 496 13.68 -14.58 -35.01
CA TRP A 496 13.35 -13.52 -35.96
C TRP A 496 13.82 -12.13 -35.51
N THR A 497 13.95 -11.92 -34.19
CA THR A 497 14.36 -10.63 -33.62
C THR A 497 15.78 -10.24 -34.04
N ALA A 498 16.63 -11.22 -34.38
CA ALA A 498 17.96 -11.00 -34.93
C ALA A 498 17.96 -10.40 -36.35
N GLN A 499 16.81 -10.34 -37.02
CA GLN A 499 16.66 -9.77 -38.36
C GLN A 499 16.20 -8.30 -38.34
N ASN A 500 15.77 -7.80 -37.18
CA ASN A 500 15.21 -6.46 -37.02
C ASN A 500 16.23 -5.52 -36.36
N GLU A 501 16.58 -4.41 -37.03
CA GLU A 501 17.63 -3.48 -36.59
C GLU A 501 17.31 -2.79 -35.27
N PHE A 502 16.03 -2.55 -34.96
CA PHE A 502 15.64 -2.01 -33.65
C PHE A 502 15.87 -3.03 -32.53
N LEU A 503 15.40 -4.27 -32.70
CA LEU A 503 15.52 -5.30 -31.66
C LEU A 503 16.96 -5.78 -31.45
N LYS A 504 17.82 -5.73 -32.48
CA LYS A 504 19.26 -6.00 -32.35
C LYS A 504 19.95 -5.09 -31.33
N GLN A 505 19.46 -3.86 -31.14
CA GLN A 505 20.02 -2.90 -30.20
C GLN A 505 19.55 -3.12 -28.76
N LEU A 506 18.64 -4.08 -28.53
CA LEU A 506 18.02 -4.33 -27.23
C LEU A 506 18.48 -5.68 -26.67
N THR A 507 18.57 -5.75 -25.33
CA THR A 507 18.75 -7.03 -24.64
C THR A 507 17.45 -7.81 -24.68
N LEU A 508 17.43 -8.99 -25.30
CA LEU A 508 16.24 -9.84 -25.41
C LEU A 508 16.15 -10.85 -24.26
N PRO A 509 14.93 -11.31 -23.89
CA PRO A 509 14.78 -12.27 -22.79
C PRO A 509 15.16 -13.67 -23.25
N GLN A 510 15.80 -14.43 -22.37
CA GLN A 510 16.35 -15.74 -22.71
C GLN A 510 15.67 -16.90 -21.97
N TRP A 511 15.26 -16.69 -20.71
CA TRP A 511 14.68 -17.74 -19.88
C TRP A 511 13.16 -17.70 -19.85
N VAL A 512 12.61 -16.54 -19.47
CA VAL A 512 11.18 -16.33 -19.25
C VAL A 512 10.81 -14.95 -19.77
N THR A 513 9.63 -14.78 -20.35
CA THR A 513 9.15 -13.49 -20.88
C THR A 513 7.64 -13.33 -20.68
N ALA A 514 7.21 -12.13 -20.32
CA ALA A 514 5.81 -11.70 -20.45
C ALA A 514 5.57 -10.91 -21.73
N LEU A 515 6.64 -10.56 -22.46
CA LEU A 515 6.55 -9.78 -23.69
C LEU A 515 5.99 -10.61 -24.84
N ASP A 516 5.07 -10.00 -25.58
CA ASP A 516 4.41 -10.58 -26.75
C ASP A 516 5.33 -10.48 -27.99
N LEU A 517 6.35 -11.34 -28.04
CA LEU A 517 7.41 -11.36 -29.06
C LEU A 517 7.12 -12.30 -30.23
N ASP A 518 5.88 -12.75 -30.37
CA ASP A 518 5.53 -13.75 -31.39
C ASP A 518 5.57 -13.15 -32.80
N LYS A 519 5.92 -13.98 -33.79
CA LYS A 519 5.94 -13.61 -35.21
C LYS A 519 4.58 -13.09 -35.68
N THR A 520 3.49 -13.59 -35.09
CA THR A 520 2.10 -13.15 -35.35
C THR A 520 1.86 -11.66 -35.04
N ASN A 521 2.67 -11.07 -34.17
CA ASN A 521 2.61 -9.65 -33.80
C ASN A 521 3.53 -8.73 -34.59
N THR A 522 4.19 -9.27 -35.61
CA THR A 522 4.96 -8.49 -36.59
C THR A 522 4.10 -8.12 -37.81
N ILE A 523 4.66 -7.29 -38.69
CA ILE A 523 4.10 -7.07 -40.03
C ILE A 523 5.15 -7.55 -41.04
N ALA A 524 4.78 -8.54 -41.85
CA ALA A 524 5.62 -9.00 -42.94
C ALA A 524 5.45 -8.06 -44.14
N ILE A 525 6.54 -7.43 -44.59
CA ILE A 525 6.59 -6.66 -45.84
C ILE A 525 7.71 -7.26 -46.67
N GLY A 526 7.35 -7.98 -47.74
CA GLY A 526 8.30 -8.81 -48.48
C GLY A 526 8.88 -9.93 -47.61
N THR A 527 10.21 -10.05 -47.57
CA THR A 527 10.94 -11.05 -46.78
C THR A 527 11.34 -10.56 -45.38
N LYS A 528 11.02 -9.32 -45.02
CA LYS A 528 11.41 -8.69 -43.75
C LYS A 528 10.24 -8.57 -42.79
N LEU A 529 10.53 -8.72 -41.49
CA LEU A 529 9.55 -8.63 -40.40
C LEU A 529 9.72 -7.31 -39.65
N TYR A 530 8.72 -6.45 -39.76
CA TYR A 530 8.70 -5.13 -39.14
C TYR A 530 8.05 -5.20 -37.75
N CYS A 531 8.64 -4.49 -36.79
CA CYS A 531 8.09 -4.31 -35.45
C CYS A 531 6.93 -3.33 -35.51
N ARG A 532 5.80 -3.69 -34.89
CA ARG A 532 4.67 -2.77 -34.71
C ARG A 532 5.03 -1.70 -33.66
N PRO A 533 4.48 -0.47 -33.77
CA PRO A 533 4.70 0.56 -32.75
C PRO A 533 4.31 0.15 -31.33
N SER A 534 3.32 -0.75 -31.17
CA SER A 534 2.92 -1.27 -29.85
C SER A 534 4.02 -2.08 -29.19
N LEU A 535 4.87 -2.73 -29.98
CA LEU A 535 6.03 -3.48 -29.50
C LEU A 535 7.13 -2.53 -29.04
N ILE A 536 7.36 -1.43 -29.76
CA ILE A 536 8.31 -0.36 -29.37
C ILE A 536 7.94 0.18 -27.97
N VAL A 537 6.65 0.44 -27.73
CA VAL A 537 6.15 0.87 -26.40
C VAL A 537 6.27 -0.21 -25.34
N LEU A 538 6.01 -1.48 -25.69
CA LEU A 538 6.20 -2.60 -24.77
C LEU A 538 7.65 -2.73 -24.29
N PHE A 539 8.62 -2.37 -25.13
CA PHE A 539 10.04 -2.30 -24.77
C PHE A 539 10.44 -1.04 -24.00
N GLY A 540 9.51 -0.12 -23.71
CA GLY A 540 9.76 1.09 -22.95
C GLY A 540 10.25 2.27 -23.79
N PHE A 541 9.96 2.30 -25.09
CA PHE A 541 10.27 3.40 -25.98
C PHE A 541 9.01 4.02 -26.59
N CYS A 542 9.06 5.29 -26.96
CA CYS A 542 7.95 5.94 -27.65
C CYS A 542 8.45 6.83 -28.79
N THR A 543 7.56 7.14 -29.72
CA THR A 543 7.86 7.95 -30.89
C THR A 543 7.30 9.36 -30.75
N VAL A 544 8.11 10.36 -31.05
CA VAL A 544 7.71 11.77 -31.12
C VAL A 544 8.08 12.35 -32.48
N HIS A 545 7.38 13.41 -32.88
CA HIS A 545 7.69 14.17 -34.09
C HIS A 545 7.53 15.66 -33.80
N GLU A 546 8.15 16.50 -34.64
CA GLU A 546 8.05 17.96 -34.55
C GLU A 546 6.61 18.41 -34.88
N ASP A 547 6.07 19.34 -34.11
CA ASP A 547 4.76 19.94 -34.36
C ASP A 547 4.90 21.03 -35.44
N ILE A 548 4.75 20.63 -36.70
CA ILE A 548 4.91 21.51 -37.87
C ILE A 548 3.76 22.53 -37.98
N LYS A 549 2.71 22.40 -37.15
CA LYS A 549 1.49 23.22 -37.23
C LYS A 549 1.71 24.72 -36.97
N TYR A 550 2.90 25.11 -36.50
CA TYR A 550 3.30 26.50 -36.25
C TYR A 550 4.58 26.95 -36.96
N ARG A 551 5.05 26.25 -38.01
CA ARG A 551 6.06 26.84 -38.91
C ARG A 551 5.42 28.01 -39.67
N LEU A 552 5.71 29.24 -39.24
CA LEU A 552 5.71 30.39 -40.14
C LEU A 552 6.69 30.03 -41.27
N GLY A 553 6.20 30.00 -42.51
CA GLY A 553 6.99 29.55 -43.66
C GLY A 553 8.27 30.36 -43.82
N ASP A 554 9.38 29.65 -44.02
CA ASP A 554 10.72 30.18 -44.34
C ASP A 554 10.82 30.74 -45.77
N ASP A 555 9.72 31.25 -46.33
CA ASP A 555 9.69 31.99 -47.59
C ASP A 555 9.60 33.51 -47.32
N ALA A 556 10.56 34.01 -46.54
CA ALA A 556 10.89 35.42 -46.55
C ALA A 556 12.41 35.53 -46.69
N HIS A 557 12.85 35.64 -47.95
CA HIS A 557 14.19 36.09 -48.31
C HIS A 557 14.50 37.41 -47.59
N LEU A 558 15.09 37.35 -46.40
CA LEU A 558 15.83 38.47 -45.84
C LEU A 558 17.23 38.42 -46.44
N ASN A 559 17.37 39.09 -47.57
CA ASN A 559 18.66 39.55 -48.09
C ASN A 559 19.30 40.45 -47.03
N VAL A 560 20.17 39.88 -46.20
CA VAL A 560 21.14 40.65 -45.43
C VAL A 560 22.34 40.86 -46.34
N SER A 561 22.27 41.90 -47.18
CA SER A 561 23.47 42.46 -47.80
C SER A 561 24.21 43.31 -46.75
N ASN A 562 25.38 42.85 -46.35
CA ASN A 562 26.39 43.68 -45.72
C ASN A 562 26.64 44.92 -46.59
N ASN A 563 26.54 46.11 -46.01
CA ASN A 563 27.31 47.26 -46.48
C ASN A 563 27.64 48.17 -45.29
N ALA A 564 28.94 48.29 -45.08
CA ALA A 564 29.57 49.25 -44.19
C ALA A 564 29.55 50.65 -44.82
N SER A 565 29.36 51.66 -43.97
CA SER A 565 29.92 53.02 -44.00
C SER A 565 30.03 53.78 -45.34
N SER A 566 29.26 54.87 -45.45
CA SER A 566 29.73 56.26 -45.75
C SER A 566 28.48 57.15 -45.88
N HIS A 567 28.32 58.16 -45.02
CA HIS A 567 28.72 59.57 -45.21
C HIS A 567 27.75 60.38 -46.11
N ILE A 568 27.17 61.43 -45.49
CA ILE A 568 26.76 62.75 -46.04
C ILE A 568 25.36 62.93 -46.68
N ASP A 569 24.61 63.80 -46.00
CA ASP A 569 23.65 64.86 -46.38
C ASP A 569 22.55 64.65 -47.44
N GLY A 570 21.33 65.01 -47.02
CA GLY A 570 20.69 66.22 -47.57
C GLY A 570 19.58 66.07 -48.60
N VAL A 571 18.35 66.39 -48.15
CA VAL A 571 17.35 67.25 -48.82
C VAL A 571 16.46 66.70 -49.96
N GLU A 572 15.17 67.02 -49.83
CA GLU A 572 14.07 67.22 -50.79
C GLU A 572 13.30 66.07 -51.49
N SER A 573 12.09 65.90 -50.99
CA SER A 573 10.76 65.91 -51.63
C SER A 573 10.58 66.11 -53.16
N THR A 574 9.58 65.34 -53.63
CA THR A 574 8.44 65.66 -54.55
C THR A 574 8.47 65.38 -56.06
N SER A 575 7.34 64.78 -56.50
CA SER A 575 6.68 64.80 -57.83
C SER A 575 7.34 63.98 -58.96
N SER A 576 6.68 63.34 -59.94
CA SER A 576 5.34 63.39 -60.59
C SER A 576 5.15 62.09 -61.42
N VAL A 577 4.02 61.40 -61.40
CA VAL A 577 2.92 61.38 -62.42
C VAL A 577 3.32 61.20 -63.91
N ALA A 578 2.84 60.07 -64.47
CA ALA A 578 2.22 59.84 -65.80
C ALA A 578 2.97 59.30 -67.04
N LEU A 579 2.39 58.18 -67.55
CA LEU A 579 1.93 57.87 -68.92
C LEU A 579 2.73 56.94 -69.90
N SER A 580 2.07 55.80 -70.19
CA SER A 580 1.69 55.26 -71.53
C SER A 580 2.67 54.47 -72.44
N GLY A 581 2.09 53.49 -73.16
CA GLY A 581 2.64 52.81 -74.34
C GLY A 581 2.27 51.31 -74.38
N ILE A 582 1.07 50.89 -74.81
CA ILE A 582 0.62 50.51 -76.17
C ILE A 582 1.38 49.33 -76.84
N ALA A 583 0.65 48.22 -76.86
CA ALA A 583 0.55 47.03 -77.74
C ALA A 583 1.43 46.83 -79.01
N THR A 584 1.74 45.56 -79.30
CA THR A 584 1.57 44.97 -80.65
C THR A 584 1.53 43.42 -80.66
N ARG A 585 0.55 42.88 -81.42
CA ARG A 585 0.46 41.62 -82.22
C ARG A 585 1.28 40.38 -81.77
N GLY A 586 0.76 39.16 -81.66
CA GLY A 586 -0.40 38.52 -82.28
C GLY A 586 0.04 37.24 -83.04
N LYS A 587 -0.31 36.04 -82.53
CA LYS A 587 -0.47 34.83 -83.36
C LYS A 587 -1.43 33.85 -82.67
N ILE A 588 -2.51 33.55 -83.38
CA ILE A 588 -3.57 32.59 -83.01
C ILE A 588 -3.25 31.27 -83.73
N THR A 589 -3.38 30.14 -83.05
CA THR A 589 -3.71 28.85 -83.68
C THR A 589 -4.67 28.10 -82.76
N THR A 590 -5.73 27.58 -83.36
CA THR A 590 -6.98 27.08 -82.79
C THR A 590 -6.90 25.66 -82.22
N GLN A 591 -7.86 25.39 -81.34
CA GLN A 591 -8.10 24.22 -80.48
C GLN A 591 -8.17 22.84 -81.17
N SER A 592 -7.85 21.79 -80.41
CA SER A 592 -8.60 20.52 -80.42
C SER A 592 -8.42 19.79 -79.07
N HIS A 593 -9.54 19.37 -78.48
CA HIS A 593 -9.67 18.63 -77.23
C HIS A 593 -9.24 17.16 -77.38
N HIS A 594 -8.41 16.64 -76.46
CA HIS A 594 -8.66 15.36 -75.77
C HIS A 594 -7.78 15.16 -74.52
N PRO A 595 -8.21 14.27 -73.58
CA PRO A 595 -8.08 14.47 -72.14
C PRO A 595 -6.87 13.79 -71.52
N GLY A 596 -6.43 14.28 -70.37
CA GLY A 596 -5.58 13.52 -69.46
C GLY A 596 -4.39 14.31 -68.93
N GLN A 597 -4.58 14.92 -67.77
CA GLN A 597 -3.56 14.92 -66.72
C GLN A 597 -4.24 15.41 -65.44
N THR A 598 -4.72 14.43 -64.68
CA THR A 598 -4.98 14.61 -63.25
C THR A 598 -3.70 15.15 -62.63
N SER A 599 -3.80 16.36 -62.08
CA SER A 599 -2.79 16.91 -61.19
C SER A 599 -2.47 15.86 -60.13
N LYS A 600 -1.18 15.49 -60.04
CA LYS A 600 -0.68 14.65 -58.97
C LYS A 600 -1.18 15.22 -57.64
N PRO A 601 -1.67 14.38 -56.71
CA PRO A 601 -1.88 14.83 -55.33
C PRO A 601 -0.54 15.36 -54.79
N PRO A 602 -0.55 16.38 -53.91
CA PRO A 602 0.67 16.87 -53.29
C PRO A 602 1.42 15.70 -52.63
N PRO A 603 2.76 15.68 -52.66
CA PRO A 603 3.52 14.62 -52.04
C PRO A 603 3.14 14.52 -50.55
N HIS A 604 2.92 13.29 -50.07
CA HIS A 604 2.85 13.02 -48.64
C HIS A 604 4.12 13.61 -48.00
N GLU A 605 4.00 14.63 -47.14
CA GLU A 605 5.11 15.10 -46.31
C GLU A 605 5.69 13.90 -45.55
N GLU A 606 6.93 13.55 -45.87
CA GLU A 606 7.63 12.40 -45.30
C GLU A 606 7.83 12.65 -43.80
N THR A 607 7.03 11.95 -42.97
CA THR A 607 7.00 12.22 -41.54
C THR A 607 8.16 11.53 -40.84
N TYR A 608 9.01 12.34 -40.21
CA TYR A 608 10.20 11.89 -39.46
C TYR A 608 9.84 11.59 -38.00
N TYR A 609 10.17 10.39 -37.51
CA TYR A 609 9.90 10.00 -36.12
C TYR A 609 11.18 9.81 -35.32
N MET A 610 11.24 10.43 -34.14
CA MET A 610 12.32 10.23 -33.17
C MET A 610 11.87 9.23 -32.11
N VAL A 611 12.67 8.20 -31.86
CA VAL A 611 12.45 7.19 -30.84
C VAL A 611 13.16 7.61 -29.56
N ILE A 612 12.41 7.73 -28.47
CA ILE A 612 12.91 8.18 -27.17
C ILE A 612 12.50 7.19 -26.08
N SER A 613 13.16 7.23 -24.92
CA SER A 613 12.70 6.45 -23.76
C SER A 613 11.33 6.94 -23.28
N ILE A 614 10.46 6.00 -22.90
CA ILE A 614 9.13 6.30 -22.36
C ILE A 614 9.18 7.25 -21.16
N TYR A 615 10.24 7.19 -20.35
CA TYR A 615 10.40 8.08 -19.19
C TYR A 615 10.61 9.56 -19.57
N GLY A 616 11.07 9.82 -20.79
CA GLY A 616 11.26 11.17 -21.32
C GLY A 616 10.05 11.75 -22.04
N LEU A 617 8.93 11.01 -22.17
CA LEU A 617 7.80 11.43 -22.99
C LEU A 617 7.21 12.76 -22.52
N VAL A 618 6.80 12.84 -21.25
CA VAL A 618 6.20 14.05 -20.66
C VAL A 618 7.20 15.22 -20.66
N ALA A 619 8.47 14.95 -20.36
CA ALA A 619 9.51 15.97 -20.40
C ALA A 619 9.73 16.54 -21.82
N THR A 620 9.48 15.74 -22.86
CA THR A 620 9.63 16.15 -24.26
C THR A 620 8.45 16.97 -24.76
N THR A 621 7.23 16.57 -24.38
CA THR A 621 5.98 17.18 -24.87
C THR A 621 5.60 18.45 -24.11
N ILE A 622 6.01 18.60 -22.85
CA ILE A 622 5.70 19.78 -22.04
C ILE A 622 6.83 20.83 -22.13
N PRO A 623 6.57 22.03 -22.69
CA PRO A 623 7.63 23.01 -23.00
C PRO A 623 8.46 23.48 -21.79
N TRP A 624 7.84 23.64 -20.60
CA TRP A 624 8.56 24.11 -19.42
C TRP A 624 9.45 23.02 -18.80
N ILE A 625 9.02 21.75 -18.81
CA ILE A 625 9.83 20.62 -18.35
C ILE A 625 11.01 20.39 -19.29
N ARG A 626 10.80 20.50 -20.62
CA ARG A 626 11.85 20.35 -21.64
C ARG A 626 13.02 21.32 -21.47
N ARG A 627 12.77 22.51 -20.92
CA ARG A 627 13.83 23.50 -20.64
C ARG A 627 14.77 23.01 -19.52
N ILE A 628 14.23 22.26 -18.57
CA ILE A 628 14.92 21.73 -17.39
C ILE A 628 15.60 20.39 -17.71
N TYR A 629 14.94 19.53 -18.51
CA TYR A 629 15.43 18.19 -18.84
C TYR A 629 15.42 17.92 -20.34
N GLN A 630 16.58 17.60 -20.91
CA GLN A 630 16.73 17.22 -22.32
C GLN A 630 16.72 15.72 -22.51
N THR A 631 15.64 15.20 -23.09
CA THR A 631 15.51 13.79 -23.43
C THR A 631 16.52 13.38 -24.51
N LYS A 632 17.15 12.22 -24.32
CA LYS A 632 18.05 11.58 -25.29
C LYS A 632 17.25 10.88 -26.39
N ILE A 633 17.73 10.98 -27.62
CA ILE A 633 17.17 10.27 -28.78
C ILE A 633 17.88 8.91 -28.89
N PHE A 634 17.10 7.82 -28.89
CA PHE A 634 17.61 6.46 -29.04
C PHE A 634 17.86 6.11 -30.52
N GLY A 635 16.97 6.56 -31.38
CA GLY A 635 17.07 6.34 -32.82
C GLY A 635 16.01 7.10 -33.58
N GLU A 636 16.04 6.97 -34.90
CA GLU A 636 15.12 7.66 -35.81
C GLU A 636 14.50 6.65 -36.76
N ILE A 637 13.21 6.85 -37.06
CA ILE A 637 12.46 6.04 -38.01
C ILE A 637 12.12 6.93 -39.20
N TYR A 638 12.66 6.54 -40.36
CA TYR A 638 12.37 7.16 -41.63
C TYR A 638 12.05 6.08 -42.65
N GLN A 639 10.88 6.17 -43.31
CA GLN A 639 10.40 5.17 -44.28
C GLN A 639 10.51 3.72 -43.76
N ASN A 640 10.01 3.47 -42.54
CA ASN A 640 10.07 2.18 -41.84
C ASN A 640 11.48 1.61 -41.56
N LYS A 641 12.55 2.38 -41.78
CA LYS A 641 13.93 2.00 -41.46
C LYS A 641 14.33 2.62 -40.13
N PHE A 642 14.78 1.78 -39.19
CA PHE A 642 15.34 2.26 -37.93
C PHE A 642 16.84 2.57 -38.09
N THR A 643 17.26 3.76 -37.67
CA THR A 643 18.67 4.13 -37.58
C THR A 643 19.00 4.53 -36.15
N GLN A 644 19.97 3.85 -35.54
CA GLN A 644 20.44 4.22 -34.21
C GLN A 644 21.22 5.54 -34.29
N VAL A 645 20.88 6.46 -33.40
CA VAL A 645 21.54 7.76 -33.30
C VAL A 645 22.66 7.70 -32.26
N LYS A 646 23.68 8.55 -32.40
CA LYS A 646 24.76 8.67 -31.40
C LYS A 646 24.17 8.95 -30.01
N SER A 647 24.74 8.32 -28.99
CA SER A 647 24.27 8.39 -27.59
C SER A 647 24.27 9.79 -26.94
N ILE A 648 24.91 10.76 -27.61
CA ILE A 648 24.99 12.17 -27.21
C ILE A 648 23.89 13.05 -27.85
N THR A 649 23.03 12.51 -28.71
CA THR A 649 22.02 13.32 -29.40
C THR A 649 20.80 13.52 -28.51
N HIS A 650 20.40 14.78 -28.37
CA HIS A 650 19.27 15.20 -27.54
C HIS A 650 18.22 15.94 -28.38
N ILE A 651 17.00 15.94 -27.86
CA ILE A 651 15.90 16.72 -28.42
C ILE A 651 16.21 18.23 -28.35
N ASN A 652 15.84 18.97 -29.39
CA ASN A 652 16.03 20.41 -29.44
C ASN A 652 15.10 21.11 -28.44
N LYS A 653 15.62 22.04 -27.64
CA LYS A 653 14.81 22.79 -26.65
C LYS A 653 13.81 23.73 -27.30
N SER A 654 14.15 24.31 -28.45
CA SER A 654 13.37 25.37 -29.11
C SER A 654 12.16 24.86 -29.89
N LEU A 655 12.18 23.60 -30.32
CA LEU A 655 11.13 23.02 -31.16
C LEU A 655 10.04 22.36 -30.30
N ASN A 656 8.79 22.40 -30.77
CA ASN A 656 7.68 21.71 -30.12
C ASN A 656 7.55 20.29 -30.67
N TYR A 657 7.27 19.35 -29.78
CA TYR A 657 7.18 17.93 -30.11
C TYR A 657 5.84 17.39 -29.64
N VAL A 658 5.22 16.58 -30.49
CA VAL A 658 3.96 15.91 -30.20
C VAL A 658 4.18 14.41 -30.21
N TYR A 659 3.57 13.74 -29.24
CA TYR A 659 3.52 12.29 -29.18
C TYR A 659 2.89 11.71 -30.45
N SER A 660 3.62 10.81 -31.11
CA SER A 660 3.12 10.05 -32.24
C SER A 660 2.83 8.62 -31.83
N ARG A 661 1.87 8.00 -32.51
CA ARG A 661 1.61 6.56 -32.40
C ARG A 661 2.71 5.71 -33.05
N GLY A 662 3.63 6.35 -33.78
CA GLY A 662 4.78 5.75 -34.42
C GLY A 662 4.44 5.09 -35.75
N ASP A 663 5.49 4.63 -36.43
CA ASP A 663 5.40 3.79 -37.62
C ASP A 663 6.14 2.48 -37.40
N CYS A 664 5.88 1.49 -38.25
CA CYS A 664 6.53 0.19 -38.16
C CYS A 664 8.04 0.33 -38.45
N CYS A 665 8.89 -0.46 -37.82
CA CYS A 665 10.34 -0.33 -38.04
C CYS A 665 11.04 -1.68 -38.22
N ASN A 666 12.01 -1.69 -39.14
CA ASN A 666 12.97 -2.78 -39.31
C ASN A 666 14.40 -2.28 -39.38
#